data_AF-A0A356CI39-F1
#
_entry.id   AF-A0A356CI39-F1
#
_cell.length_a   1.000
_cell.length_b   1.000
_cell.length_c   1.000
_cell.angle_alpha   90.00
_cell.angle_beta   90.00
_cell.angle_gamma   90.00
#
_symmetry.space_group_name_H-M   'P 1'
#
loop_
_entity.id
_entity.type
_entity.pdbx_description
1 polymer ?
#
loop_
_entity_poly.entity_id
_entity_poly.type
_entity_poly.pdbx_seq_one_letter_code
_entity_poly.pdbx_strand_id
1 'polypeptide(L)'
;MAFFQIPAPDLASLSVGGVTLHLLESYGFSSDESYLLVRATYTDDADTSYALNYGFFIYDLQQRAYVSNLNGVVAGSASARDIDITKAQMAGSADELTTVALLKIKGADEMRLVSVVNGQLTSTDIIASLTDVLNVAIEQFALDSSGRFLAVQTSNPQFAADNQPDTNDSSDIYLIDLLADSVTRVSYVGGSEVSDPTYLKSIVVDGNQVRIAFVTDAAFVQPSKVDLNSANLVAEAGFRSDLYVWSVGFDALGVMDNGTFELQSIGTDGTATGFVDRDDPAQITTSGVFYSSNAETLVLSDNNGRKDPFLTDTEGQVARLNPPSVAELEGGGQFLGASESGQYVALLSDSVEIALGTGAQQVVLFDRAAGEGRVVSDNGQLANNWVTGGAVSPSGRAVAFTSSADNLTSEPLVAPSGSLFVSLPDSFPLSGRVYHWGSATLLDNVDIGIVEVQEGEPVDEAVAVAVTSEGGEYTLLNPLLSDGLLTASRTLEAVDISRVVTSADALAALKIAVGINPNTDPAQPVSPYQLIAADMNKDGRVSSADALEILKTAVGLPDTIPQEWLFVPEKNDYWEEATTSFTLSRGQLDWESDGFRFSSPDMGEGNFIALLLGDVNGSWRPATGDSLRLTLDYFLDLEDAGLGPVEQWGAYWIA
;
A
#
# COMPACT_ATOMS: atom_id res chain seq x y z
N MET A 1 4.51 21.01 4.13
CA MET A 1 3.71 19.85 4.55
C MET A 1 2.28 20.33 4.45
N ALA A 2 1.43 19.61 3.71
CA ALA A 2 0.02 19.94 3.66
C ALA A 2 -0.60 19.48 4.99
N PHE A 3 -1.17 20.41 5.74
CA PHE A 3 -1.85 20.16 6.99
C PHE A 3 -3.21 20.83 6.94
N PHE A 4 -4.29 20.07 7.12
CA PHE A 4 -5.64 20.63 7.08
C PHE A 4 -6.62 19.82 7.92
N GLN A 5 -7.71 20.49 8.31
CA GLN A 5 -8.87 19.87 8.94
C GLN A 5 -9.84 19.38 7.86
N ILE A 6 -10.38 18.18 8.01
CA ILE A 6 -11.43 17.63 7.16
C ILE A 6 -12.74 18.39 7.41
N PRO A 7 -13.43 18.88 6.36
CA PRO A 7 -14.68 19.61 6.54
C PRO A 7 -15.80 18.71 7.07
N ALA A 8 -16.85 19.31 7.66
CA ALA A 8 -18.04 18.55 8.03
C ALA A 8 -18.72 17.94 6.79
N PRO A 9 -19.09 16.63 6.81
CA PRO A 9 -19.86 16.02 5.73
C PRO A 9 -21.31 16.53 5.73
N ASP A 10 -21.99 16.36 4.59
CA ASP A 10 -23.44 16.59 4.53
C ASP A 10 -24.21 15.45 5.20
N LEU A 11 -24.79 15.76 6.36
CA LEU A 11 -25.55 14.81 7.19
C LEU A 11 -27.07 14.91 6.98
N ALA A 12 -27.57 15.81 6.13
CA ALA A 12 -29.00 16.08 6.01
C ALA A 12 -29.81 14.86 5.51
N SER A 13 -29.17 13.96 4.76
CA SER A 13 -29.80 12.71 4.31
C SER A 13 -29.86 11.62 5.39
N LEU A 14 -29.09 11.77 6.47
CA LEU A 14 -28.94 10.77 7.54
C LEU A 14 -29.77 11.09 8.79
N SER A 15 -30.49 12.22 8.80
CA SER A 15 -31.35 12.64 9.91
C SER A 15 -32.79 12.92 9.46
N VAL A 16 -33.68 12.90 10.45
CA VAL A 16 -35.06 13.35 10.34
C VAL A 16 -35.16 14.84 10.66
N GLY A 17 -34.45 15.31 11.69
CA GLY A 17 -34.40 16.71 12.13
C GLY A 17 -33.10 17.43 11.75
N GLY A 18 -32.79 18.48 12.50
CA GLY A 18 -31.46 19.08 12.47
C GLY A 18 -30.38 18.09 12.94
N VAL A 19 -29.11 18.42 12.68
CA VAL A 19 -27.98 17.55 13.02
C VAL A 19 -26.97 18.32 13.83
N THR A 20 -26.51 17.71 14.92
CA THR A 20 -25.33 18.15 15.65
C THR A 20 -24.20 17.13 15.44
N LEU A 21 -23.16 17.53 14.71
CA LEU A 21 -21.93 16.75 14.53
C LEU A 21 -21.07 16.86 15.78
N HIS A 22 -20.62 15.71 16.31
CA HIS A 22 -19.80 15.64 17.53
C HIS A 22 -18.35 15.31 17.23
N LEU A 23 -18.10 14.28 16.41
CA LEU A 23 -16.78 13.66 16.24
C LEU A 23 -16.58 13.23 14.78
N LEU A 24 -15.39 13.48 14.24
CA LEU A 24 -14.90 12.93 12.98
C LEU A 24 -13.66 12.08 13.24
N GLU A 25 -13.61 10.89 12.66
CA GLU A 25 -12.50 9.95 12.81
C GLU A 25 -12.09 9.33 11.47
N SER A 26 -10.81 8.98 11.34
CA SER A 26 -10.31 8.19 10.22
C SER A 26 -10.48 6.69 10.48
N TYR A 27 -10.79 5.96 9.41
CA TYR A 27 -10.90 4.51 9.36
C TYR A 27 -9.93 3.87 8.34
N GLY A 28 -8.92 4.62 7.90
CA GLY A 28 -7.89 4.15 6.97
C GLY A 28 -7.84 4.92 5.66
N PHE A 29 -6.80 4.66 4.88
CA PHE A 29 -6.57 5.19 3.54
C PHE A 29 -6.77 4.09 2.50
N SER A 30 -7.15 4.44 1.27
CA SER A 30 -7.08 3.51 0.13
C SER A 30 -5.62 3.12 -0.13
N SER A 31 -5.39 2.03 -0.86
CA SER A 31 -4.03 1.52 -1.10
C SER A 31 -3.13 2.56 -1.79
N ASP A 32 -3.72 3.35 -2.70
CA ASP A 32 -3.11 4.45 -3.44
C ASP A 32 -3.13 5.80 -2.69
N GLU A 33 -3.60 5.81 -1.44
CA GLU A 33 -3.74 7.00 -0.59
C GLU A 33 -4.56 8.16 -1.18
N SER A 34 -5.35 7.91 -2.23
CA SER A 34 -6.21 8.94 -2.84
C SER A 34 -7.41 9.24 -1.95
N TYR A 35 -7.93 8.23 -1.24
CA TYR A 35 -9.13 8.30 -0.43
C TYR A 35 -8.86 8.06 1.06
N LEU A 36 -9.65 8.75 1.88
CA LEU A 36 -9.74 8.57 3.33
C LEU A 36 -11.17 8.13 3.69
N LEU A 37 -11.29 7.03 4.45
CA LEU A 37 -12.57 6.61 5.00
C LEU A 37 -12.83 7.37 6.30
N VAL A 38 -13.93 8.13 6.33
CA VAL A 38 -14.25 9.05 7.42
C VAL A 38 -15.54 8.60 8.10
N ARG A 39 -15.49 8.41 9.43
CA ARG A 39 -16.68 8.24 10.26
C ARG A 39 -17.10 9.58 10.85
N ALA A 40 -18.39 9.89 10.75
CA ALA A 40 -19.02 10.99 11.45
C ALA A 40 -19.96 10.45 12.54
N THR A 41 -19.75 10.89 13.78
CA THR A 41 -20.66 10.63 14.90
C THR A 41 -21.50 11.87 15.17
N TYR A 42 -22.81 11.72 15.15
CA TYR A 42 -23.75 12.84 15.27
C TYR A 42 -24.99 12.48 16.08
N THR A 43 -25.75 13.50 16.51
CA THR A 43 -27.10 13.33 17.08
C THR A 43 -28.13 13.94 16.14
N ASP A 44 -29.29 13.29 16.03
CA ASP A 44 -30.47 13.84 15.34
C ASP A 44 -31.27 14.70 16.33
N ASP A 45 -31.49 15.97 16.00
CA ASP A 45 -32.20 16.90 16.88
C ASP A 45 -33.69 16.53 17.04
N ALA A 46 -34.25 15.68 16.17
CA ALA A 46 -35.58 15.11 16.33
C ALA A 46 -35.62 13.95 17.35
N ASP A 47 -34.47 13.36 17.68
CA ASP A 47 -34.36 12.28 18.67
C ASP A 47 -34.14 12.83 20.08
N THR A 48 -35.20 12.77 20.89
CA THR A 48 -35.17 13.22 22.29
C THR A 48 -34.36 12.31 23.23
N SER A 49 -33.95 11.13 22.78
CA SER A 49 -33.07 10.23 23.55
C SER A 49 -31.60 10.63 23.45
N TYR A 50 -31.25 11.53 22.52
CA TYR A 50 -29.88 11.94 22.22
C TYR A 50 -28.98 10.75 21.85
N ALA A 51 -29.52 9.74 21.16
CA ALA A 51 -28.73 8.61 20.71
C ALA A 51 -27.68 9.04 19.70
N LEU A 52 -26.48 8.46 19.79
CA LEU A 52 -25.44 8.66 18.80
C LEU A 52 -25.77 7.86 17.54
N ASN A 53 -25.57 8.49 16.40
CA ASN A 53 -25.76 7.92 15.06
C ASN A 53 -24.44 8.01 14.30
N TYR A 54 -24.27 7.15 13.30
CA TYR A 54 -22.99 6.94 12.61
C TYR A 54 -23.16 6.99 11.08
N GLY A 55 -22.44 7.92 10.46
CA GLY A 55 -22.31 8.02 9.01
C GLY A 55 -20.89 7.70 8.56
N PHE A 56 -20.74 6.99 7.44
CA PHE A 56 -19.43 6.75 6.82
C PHE A 56 -19.35 7.38 5.43
N PHE A 57 -18.21 8.00 5.15
CA PHE A 57 -17.98 8.78 3.94
C PHE A 57 -16.61 8.46 3.36
N ILE A 58 -16.51 8.54 2.03
CA ILE A 58 -15.22 8.51 1.32
C ILE A 58 -14.86 9.95 1.01
N TYR A 59 -13.69 10.38 1.46
CA TYR A 59 -13.15 11.71 1.24
C TYR A 59 -11.95 11.64 0.30
N ASP A 60 -12.01 12.40 -0.79
CA ASP A 60 -10.93 12.56 -1.75
C ASP A 60 -9.92 13.59 -1.23
N LEU A 61 -8.68 13.14 -1.02
CA LEU A 61 -7.62 13.94 -0.43
C LEU A 61 -7.05 14.98 -1.40
N GLN A 62 -7.14 14.72 -2.71
CA GLN A 62 -6.70 15.63 -3.76
C GLN A 62 -7.74 16.73 -3.99
N GLN A 63 -8.99 16.34 -4.26
CA GLN A 63 -10.10 17.26 -4.51
C GLN A 63 -10.56 17.99 -3.24
N ARG A 64 -10.18 17.45 -2.06
CA ARG A 64 -10.60 17.92 -0.74
C ARG A 64 -12.12 17.97 -0.61
N ALA A 65 -12.77 16.90 -1.07
CA ALA A 65 -14.21 16.80 -1.13
C ALA A 65 -14.69 15.38 -0.80
N TYR A 66 -15.89 15.27 -0.25
CA TYR A 66 -16.56 13.97 -0.08
C TYR A 66 -17.08 13.47 -1.42
N VAL A 67 -16.69 12.26 -1.81
CA VAL A 67 -17.08 11.62 -3.08
C VAL A 67 -18.14 10.54 -2.89
N SER A 68 -18.31 10.02 -1.67
CA SER A 68 -19.33 9.01 -1.35
C SER A 68 -19.87 9.12 0.07
N ASN A 69 -21.13 8.73 0.24
CA ASN A 69 -21.81 8.51 1.53
C ASN A 69 -22.29 7.05 1.55
N LEU A 70 -21.63 6.20 2.33
CA LEU A 70 -21.88 4.76 2.35
C LEU A 70 -23.29 4.43 2.85
N ASN A 71 -23.83 5.17 3.83
CA ASN A 71 -25.20 4.95 4.30
C ASN A 71 -26.21 5.13 3.15
N GLY A 72 -25.98 6.14 2.30
CA GLY A 72 -26.77 6.40 1.11
C GLY A 72 -26.62 5.33 0.03
N VAL A 73 -25.41 4.81 -0.17
CA VAL A 73 -25.15 3.71 -1.13
C VAL A 73 -25.84 2.42 -0.70
N VAL A 74 -25.76 2.07 0.59
CA VAL A 74 -26.25 0.78 1.10
C VAL A 74 -27.77 0.76 1.27
N ALA A 75 -28.37 1.82 1.82
CA ALA A 75 -29.83 1.86 2.08
C ALA A 75 -30.63 2.59 0.99
N GLY A 76 -29.96 3.30 0.08
CA GLY A 76 -30.60 4.28 -0.79
C GLY A 76 -30.88 5.59 -0.07
N SER A 77 -30.91 6.69 -0.82
CA SER A 77 -31.02 8.05 -0.27
C SER A 77 -32.26 8.32 0.59
N ALA A 78 -33.36 7.61 0.34
CA ALA A 78 -34.59 7.75 1.12
C ALA A 78 -34.52 7.08 2.50
N SER A 79 -33.75 6.00 2.62
CA SER A 79 -33.68 5.15 3.82
C SER A 79 -32.33 5.22 4.55
N ALA A 80 -31.38 6.03 4.05
CA ALA A 80 -30.09 6.25 4.70
C ALA A 80 -30.22 6.74 6.16
N ARG A 81 -31.28 7.48 6.47
CA ARG A 81 -31.61 7.96 7.82
C ARG A 81 -32.02 6.85 8.81
N ASP A 82 -32.47 5.70 8.30
CA ASP A 82 -33.03 4.60 9.08
C ASP A 82 -31.96 3.59 9.52
N ILE A 83 -30.71 3.79 9.10
CA ILE A 83 -29.59 2.90 9.39
C ILE A 83 -28.40 3.67 9.97
N ASP A 84 -27.58 2.95 10.73
CA ASP A 84 -26.22 3.35 11.06
C ASP A 84 -25.25 2.37 10.43
N ILE A 85 -24.14 2.90 9.90
CA ILE A 85 -22.95 2.08 9.65
C ILE A 85 -22.07 2.26 10.86
N THR A 86 -21.92 1.22 11.68
CA THR A 86 -21.22 1.33 12.97
C THR A 86 -19.71 1.13 12.81
N LYS A 87 -19.30 0.38 11.79
CA LYS A 87 -17.90 0.13 11.43
C LYS A 87 -17.80 -0.13 9.92
N ALA A 88 -16.71 0.31 9.29
CA ALA A 88 -16.40 -0.02 7.91
C ALA A 88 -14.89 -0.16 7.72
N GLN A 89 -14.47 -0.92 6.71
CA GLN A 89 -13.10 -0.98 6.20
C GLN A 89 -13.12 -1.02 4.68
N MET A 90 -12.08 -0.48 4.06
CA MET A 90 -11.90 -0.47 2.62
C MET A 90 -10.60 -1.15 2.21
N ALA A 91 -10.58 -1.64 0.99
CA ALA A 91 -9.47 -2.32 0.34
C ALA A 91 -9.39 -1.89 -1.13
N GLY A 92 -8.19 -1.91 -1.70
CA GLY A 92 -7.93 -1.45 -3.07
C GLY A 92 -7.70 0.06 -3.21
N SER A 93 -7.49 0.47 -4.47
CA SER A 93 -7.25 1.84 -4.91
C SER A 93 -8.57 2.60 -5.12
N ALA A 94 -8.50 3.87 -5.48
CA ALA A 94 -9.68 4.67 -5.84
C ALA A 94 -10.48 4.07 -7.01
N ASP A 95 -9.81 3.43 -7.97
CA ASP A 95 -10.42 2.84 -9.17
C ASP A 95 -11.00 1.43 -8.95
N GLU A 96 -10.50 0.71 -7.95
CA GLU A 96 -10.91 -0.66 -7.64
C GLU A 96 -11.22 -0.84 -6.14
N LEU A 97 -12.01 0.11 -5.62
CA LEU A 97 -12.32 0.19 -4.20
C LEU A 97 -13.39 -0.82 -3.79
N THR A 98 -13.04 -1.70 -2.85
CA THR A 98 -13.99 -2.55 -2.12
C THR A 98 -14.16 -2.01 -0.71
N THR A 99 -15.39 -1.95 -0.21
CA THR A 99 -15.70 -1.55 1.17
C THR A 99 -16.64 -2.55 1.81
N VAL A 100 -16.26 -3.05 2.98
CA VAL A 100 -17.11 -3.87 3.85
C VAL A 100 -17.57 -3.02 5.02
N ALA A 101 -18.88 -3.01 5.26
CA ALA A 101 -19.51 -2.19 6.30
C ALA A 101 -20.42 -3.03 7.19
N LEU A 102 -20.40 -2.76 8.51
CA LEU A 102 -21.32 -3.31 9.48
C LEU A 102 -22.52 -2.37 9.61
N LEU A 103 -23.63 -2.79 9.04
CA LEU A 103 -24.88 -2.04 9.05
C LEU A 103 -25.73 -2.46 10.25
N LYS A 104 -26.31 -1.47 10.93
CA LYS A 104 -27.35 -1.62 11.95
C LYS A 104 -28.59 -0.84 11.56
N ILE A 105 -29.77 -1.46 11.68
CA ILE A 105 -31.04 -0.72 11.53
C ILE A 105 -31.31 0.02 12.84
N LYS A 106 -31.64 1.32 12.77
CA LYS A 106 -31.91 2.12 13.97
C LYS A 106 -33.10 1.57 14.73
N GLY A 107 -32.91 1.38 16.04
CA GLY A 107 -33.92 0.78 16.92
C GLY A 107 -34.05 -0.75 16.82
N ALA A 108 -33.24 -1.42 16.00
CA ALA A 108 -33.10 -2.88 15.99
C ALA A 108 -31.75 -3.30 16.57
N ASP A 109 -31.67 -4.53 17.07
CA ASP A 109 -30.41 -5.13 17.53
C ASP A 109 -29.67 -5.89 16.42
N GLU A 110 -30.34 -6.13 15.27
CA GLU A 110 -29.79 -6.85 14.14
C GLU A 110 -28.70 -6.04 13.42
N MET A 111 -27.57 -6.69 13.17
CA MET A 111 -26.47 -6.17 12.38
C MET A 111 -26.11 -7.15 11.27
N ARG A 112 -25.62 -6.63 10.15
CA ARG A 112 -25.14 -7.45 9.03
C ARG A 112 -23.99 -6.78 8.30
N LEU A 113 -23.10 -7.60 7.76
CA LEU A 113 -21.99 -7.14 6.94
C LEU A 113 -22.49 -6.98 5.51
N VAL A 114 -22.24 -5.82 4.92
CA VAL A 114 -22.54 -5.51 3.51
C VAL A 114 -21.25 -5.26 2.74
N SER A 115 -21.28 -5.53 1.44
CA SER A 115 -20.15 -5.21 0.54
C SER A 115 -20.57 -4.20 -0.51
N VAL A 116 -19.70 -3.21 -0.73
CA VAL A 116 -19.82 -2.18 -1.76
C VAL A 116 -18.54 -2.24 -2.59
N VAL A 117 -18.68 -2.37 -3.91
CA VAL A 117 -17.55 -2.36 -4.85
C VAL A 117 -17.77 -1.22 -5.85
N ASN A 118 -16.77 -0.35 -6.00
CA ASN A 118 -16.81 0.83 -6.88
C ASN A 118 -18.09 1.66 -6.71
N GLY A 119 -18.47 1.91 -5.45
CA GLY A 119 -19.64 2.69 -5.07
C GLY A 119 -21.00 2.01 -5.32
N GLN A 120 -21.01 0.72 -5.67
CA GLN A 120 -22.23 -0.06 -5.86
C GLN A 120 -22.37 -1.17 -4.81
N LEU A 121 -23.55 -1.31 -4.22
CA LEU A 121 -23.86 -2.39 -3.28
C LEU A 121 -23.84 -3.74 -4.01
N THR A 122 -22.92 -4.64 -3.64
CA THR A 122 -22.77 -5.97 -4.24
C THR A 122 -23.33 -7.08 -3.35
N SER A 123 -23.26 -6.93 -2.03
CA SER A 123 -23.88 -7.85 -1.08
C SER A 123 -24.63 -7.10 0.03
N THR A 124 -25.87 -7.49 0.27
CA THR A 124 -26.72 -6.94 1.34
C THR A 124 -26.53 -7.65 2.69
N ASP A 125 -25.91 -8.82 2.67
CA ASP A 125 -25.56 -9.63 3.85
C ASP A 125 -24.52 -10.69 3.44
N ILE A 126 -23.24 -10.40 3.67
CA ILE A 126 -22.12 -11.27 3.32
C ILE A 126 -22.27 -12.63 4.00
N ILE A 127 -22.57 -12.63 5.30
CA ILE A 127 -22.64 -13.86 6.08
C ILE A 127 -23.84 -14.71 5.65
N ALA A 128 -25.02 -14.13 5.48
CA ALA A 128 -26.19 -14.87 5.03
C ALA A 128 -26.09 -15.35 3.58
N SER A 129 -25.24 -14.72 2.76
CA SER A 129 -24.99 -15.18 1.39
C SER A 129 -24.07 -16.41 1.33
N LEU A 130 -23.20 -16.57 2.33
CA LEU A 130 -22.21 -17.65 2.41
C LEU A 130 -22.66 -18.78 3.34
N THR A 131 -23.54 -18.47 4.28
CA THR A 131 -24.02 -19.38 5.32
C THR A 131 -25.54 -19.27 5.46
N ASP A 132 -26.21 -20.32 5.94
CA ASP A 132 -27.64 -20.25 6.28
C ASP A 132 -27.90 -19.52 7.63
N VAL A 133 -26.88 -18.88 8.20
CA VAL A 133 -26.93 -18.22 9.52
C VAL A 133 -27.32 -16.75 9.34
N LEU A 134 -28.26 -16.29 10.16
CA LEU A 134 -28.74 -14.90 10.18
C LEU A 134 -28.41 -14.26 11.53
N ASN A 135 -28.33 -12.92 11.54
CA ASN A 135 -28.18 -12.11 12.76
C ASN A 135 -26.95 -12.52 13.61
N VAL A 136 -25.82 -12.78 12.95
CA VAL A 136 -24.55 -13.04 13.63
C VAL A 136 -24.11 -11.78 14.38
N ALA A 137 -23.80 -11.93 15.68
CA ALA A 137 -23.32 -10.84 16.51
C ALA A 137 -21.85 -10.55 16.17
N ILE A 138 -21.61 -9.66 15.21
CA ILE A 138 -20.28 -9.24 14.80
C ILE A 138 -19.68 -8.29 15.83
N GLU A 139 -18.58 -8.71 16.44
CA GLU A 139 -17.87 -7.93 17.45
C GLU A 139 -16.74 -7.11 16.81
N GLN A 140 -16.02 -7.73 15.88
CA GLN A 140 -14.92 -7.12 15.13
C GLN A 140 -14.84 -7.77 13.75
N PHE A 141 -14.32 -7.04 12.77
CA PHE A 141 -13.87 -7.61 11.50
C PHE A 141 -12.64 -6.87 10.98
N ALA A 142 -11.87 -7.56 10.15
CA ALA A 142 -10.73 -7.04 9.42
C ALA A 142 -10.73 -7.58 7.97
N LEU A 143 -10.57 -6.69 6.99
CA LEU A 143 -10.49 -6.98 5.56
C LEU A 143 -9.04 -6.85 5.11
N ASP A 144 -8.55 -7.80 4.31
CA ASP A 144 -7.21 -7.72 3.73
C ASP A 144 -7.15 -6.69 2.58
N SER A 145 -5.95 -6.26 2.21
CA SER A 145 -5.74 -5.22 1.19
C SER A 145 -6.23 -5.61 -0.21
N SER A 146 -6.33 -6.91 -0.53
CA SER A 146 -6.91 -7.39 -1.79
C SER A 146 -8.44 -7.39 -1.80
N GLY A 147 -9.07 -7.27 -0.63
CA GLY A 147 -10.53 -7.35 -0.47
C GLY A 147 -11.10 -8.77 -0.60
N ARG A 148 -10.26 -9.81 -0.68
CA ARG A 148 -10.68 -11.21 -0.82
C ARG A 148 -10.99 -11.88 0.51
N PHE A 149 -10.20 -11.61 1.54
CA PHE A 149 -10.22 -12.29 2.81
C PHE A 149 -10.74 -11.37 3.92
N LEU A 150 -11.78 -11.84 4.60
CA LEU A 150 -12.45 -11.13 5.68
C LEU A 150 -12.37 -11.95 6.96
N ALA A 151 -11.59 -11.48 7.93
CA ALA A 151 -11.59 -12.03 9.27
C ALA A 151 -12.76 -11.44 10.07
N VAL A 152 -13.53 -12.29 10.75
CA VAL A 152 -14.68 -11.92 11.57
C VAL A 152 -14.50 -12.50 12.97
N GLN A 153 -14.67 -11.65 13.98
CA GLN A 153 -14.75 -12.05 15.38
C GLN A 153 -16.21 -12.10 15.81
N THR A 154 -16.64 -13.23 16.39
CA THR A 154 -17.98 -13.41 16.92
C THR A 154 -18.00 -14.51 18.00
N SER A 155 -18.86 -14.34 18.99
CA SER A 155 -19.24 -15.36 19.97
C SER A 155 -20.48 -16.16 19.56
N ASN A 156 -20.95 -16.04 18.31
CA ASN A 156 -22.13 -16.79 17.86
C ASN A 156 -21.75 -18.23 17.49
N PRO A 157 -22.23 -19.25 18.23
CA PRO A 157 -21.84 -20.63 18.01
C PRO A 157 -22.37 -21.23 16.72
N GLN A 158 -23.37 -20.60 16.09
CA GLN A 158 -23.92 -21.06 14.81
C GLN A 158 -22.97 -20.85 13.64
N PHE A 159 -21.95 -20.01 13.80
CA PHE A 159 -20.95 -19.77 12.76
C PHE A 159 -19.90 -20.89 12.68
N ALA A 160 -19.82 -21.73 13.71
CA ALA A 160 -18.98 -22.90 13.73
C ALA A 160 -19.54 -24.02 12.84
N ALA A 161 -18.65 -24.76 12.18
CA ALA A 161 -19.03 -25.92 11.38
C ALA A 161 -19.55 -27.07 12.27
N ASP A 162 -20.49 -27.87 11.76
CA ASP A 162 -21.10 -28.99 12.49
C ASP A 162 -20.08 -30.00 13.06
N ASN A 163 -18.92 -30.16 12.39
CA ASN A 163 -17.85 -31.08 12.80
C ASN A 163 -16.82 -30.43 13.76
N GLN A 164 -16.93 -29.13 14.01
CA GLN A 164 -16.09 -28.34 14.93
C GLN A 164 -16.98 -27.35 15.71
N PRO A 165 -17.99 -27.83 16.45
CA PRO A 165 -18.97 -26.96 17.09
C PRO A 165 -18.30 -26.03 18.09
N ASP A 166 -18.82 -24.81 18.18
CA ASP A 166 -18.49 -23.86 19.23
C ASP A 166 -19.33 -24.17 20.47
N THR A 167 -18.64 -24.48 21.57
CA THR A 167 -19.25 -24.87 22.85
C THR A 167 -18.75 -24.05 24.04
N ASN A 168 -17.89 -23.06 23.80
CA ASN A 168 -17.24 -22.28 24.85
C ASN A 168 -17.99 -20.96 25.17
N ASP A 169 -19.00 -20.59 24.38
CA ASP A 169 -19.72 -19.30 24.46
C ASP A 169 -18.75 -18.09 24.48
N SER A 170 -17.61 -18.21 23.80
CA SER A 170 -16.50 -17.26 23.80
C SER A 170 -16.28 -16.66 22.42
N SER A 171 -15.59 -15.52 22.35
CA SER A 171 -15.31 -14.86 21.08
C SER A 171 -14.26 -15.64 20.27
N ASP A 172 -14.66 -16.06 19.08
CA ASP A 172 -13.87 -16.79 18.11
C ASP A 172 -13.59 -15.96 16.85
N ILE A 173 -12.51 -16.30 16.15
CA ILE A 173 -12.14 -15.68 14.87
C ILE A 173 -12.37 -16.66 13.73
N TYR A 174 -12.97 -16.16 12.66
CA TYR A 174 -13.26 -16.89 11.45
C TYR A 174 -12.71 -16.14 10.24
N LEU A 175 -12.01 -16.83 9.36
CA LEU A 175 -11.59 -16.35 8.06
C LEU A 175 -12.67 -16.70 7.03
N ILE A 176 -13.17 -15.69 6.34
CA ILE A 176 -14.07 -15.83 5.20
C ILE A 176 -13.26 -15.54 3.93
N ASP A 177 -13.21 -16.50 3.00
CA ASP A 177 -12.70 -16.27 1.65
C ASP A 177 -13.88 -15.88 0.75
N LEU A 178 -13.97 -14.59 0.40
CA LEU A 178 -15.05 -14.01 -0.39
C LEU A 178 -15.01 -14.41 -1.87
N LEU A 179 -13.89 -14.98 -2.33
CA LEU A 179 -13.76 -15.48 -3.70
C LEU A 179 -14.10 -16.98 -3.79
N ALA A 180 -13.64 -17.76 -2.82
CA ALA A 180 -13.88 -19.21 -2.77
C ALA A 180 -15.20 -19.58 -2.06
N ASP A 181 -15.94 -18.61 -1.53
CA ASP A 181 -17.17 -18.78 -0.74
C ASP A 181 -16.99 -19.78 0.42
N SER A 182 -15.91 -19.63 1.19
CA SER A 182 -15.56 -20.57 2.26
C SER A 182 -15.32 -19.88 3.61
N VAL A 183 -15.57 -20.61 4.70
CA VAL A 183 -15.38 -20.15 6.08
C VAL A 183 -14.48 -21.11 6.84
N THR A 184 -13.45 -20.59 7.51
CA THR A 184 -12.49 -21.35 8.31
C THR A 184 -12.41 -20.75 9.72
N ARG A 185 -12.62 -21.55 10.78
CA ARG A 185 -12.41 -21.09 12.17
C ARG A 185 -10.90 -21.03 12.46
N VAL A 186 -10.41 -19.83 12.72
CA VAL A 186 -9.00 -19.53 13.01
C VAL A 186 -8.66 -19.92 14.45
N SER A 187 -9.55 -19.66 15.40
CA SER A 187 -9.33 -19.90 16.83
C SER A 187 -9.51 -21.37 17.26
N TYR A 188 -9.08 -22.33 16.42
CA TYR A 188 -9.24 -23.77 16.64
C TYR A 188 -7.89 -24.50 16.53
N VAL A 189 -7.26 -24.82 17.67
CA VAL A 189 -5.89 -25.34 17.73
C VAL A 189 -5.87 -26.84 17.97
N GLY A 190 -5.13 -27.58 17.14
CA GLY A 190 -4.84 -29.00 17.39
C GLY A 190 -6.09 -29.89 17.44
N GLY A 191 -7.21 -29.45 16.84
CA GLY A 191 -8.48 -30.18 16.88
C GLY A 191 -9.29 -29.98 18.17
N SER A 192 -8.97 -28.96 18.97
CA SER A 192 -9.71 -28.63 20.19
C SER A 192 -10.06 -27.15 20.22
N GLU A 193 -11.24 -26.88 20.76
CA GLU A 193 -11.67 -25.55 21.14
C GLU A 193 -10.79 -25.00 22.28
N VAL A 194 -10.60 -23.68 22.26
CA VAL A 194 -9.90 -22.91 23.29
C VAL A 194 -10.94 -22.14 24.10
N SER A 195 -10.82 -22.09 25.43
CA SER A 195 -11.86 -21.51 26.28
C SER A 195 -11.80 -19.98 26.41
N ASP A 196 -10.60 -19.40 26.36
CA ASP A 196 -10.45 -17.95 26.51
C ASP A 196 -10.77 -17.22 25.20
N PRO A 197 -11.35 -16.00 25.27
CA PRO A 197 -11.71 -15.24 24.09
C PRO A 197 -10.48 -14.83 23.27
N THR A 198 -10.71 -14.67 21.97
CA THR A 198 -9.74 -14.13 21.02
C THR A 198 -10.14 -12.73 20.57
N TYR A 199 -9.16 -11.84 20.43
CA TYR A 199 -9.35 -10.45 20.06
C TYR A 199 -8.65 -10.18 18.72
N LEU A 200 -9.41 -10.07 17.64
CA LEU A 200 -8.92 -9.85 16.28
C LEU A 200 -8.22 -8.48 16.15
N LYS A 201 -7.05 -8.46 15.50
CA LYS A 201 -6.23 -7.27 15.32
C LYS A 201 -6.03 -6.87 13.86
N SER A 202 -5.39 -7.73 13.08
CA SER A 202 -4.96 -7.43 11.71
C SER A 202 -5.02 -8.67 10.85
N ILE A 203 -5.28 -8.49 9.56
CA ILE A 203 -5.18 -9.52 8.53
C ILE A 203 -4.33 -8.95 7.38
N VAL A 204 -3.46 -9.78 6.82
CA VAL A 204 -2.69 -9.44 5.61
C VAL A 204 -2.59 -10.67 4.70
N VAL A 205 -2.45 -10.42 3.40
CA VAL A 205 -2.01 -11.41 2.42
C VAL A 205 -0.55 -11.14 2.09
N ASP A 206 0.29 -12.15 2.26
CA ASP A 206 1.71 -12.11 1.96
C ASP A 206 2.05 -13.24 0.98
N GLY A 207 2.23 -12.88 -0.29
CA GLY A 207 2.31 -13.83 -1.40
C GLY A 207 1.09 -14.75 -1.44
N ASN A 208 1.31 -16.04 -1.16
CA ASN A 208 0.27 -17.06 -1.18
C ASN A 208 -0.18 -17.52 0.23
N GLN A 209 0.04 -16.67 1.25
CA GLN A 209 -0.39 -16.92 2.61
C GLN A 209 -1.30 -15.82 3.14
N VAL A 210 -2.36 -16.21 3.87
CA VAL A 210 -3.14 -15.30 4.71
C VAL A 210 -2.58 -15.36 6.12
N ARG A 211 -2.39 -14.21 6.74
CA ARG A 211 -1.88 -14.08 8.12
C ARG A 211 -2.83 -13.23 8.95
N ILE A 212 -3.17 -13.69 10.15
CA ILE A 212 -4.10 -13.01 11.07
C ILE A 212 -3.44 -12.85 12.44
N ALA A 213 -3.33 -11.60 12.90
CA ALA A 213 -2.90 -11.28 14.25
C ALA A 213 -4.08 -11.19 15.21
N PHE A 214 -3.93 -11.77 16.40
CA PHE A 214 -4.92 -11.69 17.46
C PHE A 214 -4.27 -11.80 18.84
N VAL A 215 -4.94 -11.22 19.83
CA VAL A 215 -4.53 -11.29 21.24
C VAL A 215 -5.44 -12.28 21.99
N THR A 216 -4.91 -13.01 22.95
CA THR A 216 -5.69 -13.90 23.82
C THR A 216 -4.94 -14.23 25.11
N ASP A 217 -5.68 -14.64 26.15
CA ASP A 217 -5.14 -15.17 27.42
C ASP A 217 -4.84 -16.69 27.33
N ALA A 218 -5.11 -17.33 26.19
CA ALA A 218 -4.91 -18.76 25.99
C ALA A 218 -3.66 -19.11 25.18
N ALA A 219 -3.19 -20.35 25.37
CA ALA A 219 -2.06 -20.90 24.64
C ALA A 219 -2.44 -21.46 23.27
N PHE A 220 -1.89 -20.85 22.22
CA PHE A 220 -2.08 -21.27 20.82
C PHE A 220 -0.89 -22.04 20.24
N VAL A 221 0.23 -22.11 20.97
CA VAL A 221 1.41 -22.89 20.57
C VAL A 221 1.44 -24.25 21.29
N GLN A 222 1.00 -25.33 20.64
CA GLN A 222 1.10 -26.69 21.19
C GLN A 222 2.26 -27.50 20.55
N PRO A 223 3.02 -28.30 21.31
CA PRO A 223 3.03 -28.51 22.76
C PRO A 223 4.14 -27.68 23.46
N SER A 224 4.46 -26.50 22.93
CA SER A 224 5.68 -25.81 23.31
C SER A 224 5.56 -25.22 24.72
N LYS A 225 6.61 -25.36 25.52
CA LYS A 225 6.73 -24.71 26.84
C LYS A 225 6.99 -23.19 26.72
N VAL A 226 6.60 -22.59 25.60
CA VAL A 226 6.88 -21.20 25.29
C VAL A 226 5.78 -20.33 25.89
N ASP A 227 4.51 -20.71 25.73
CA ASP A 227 3.41 -20.09 26.48
C ASP A 227 3.11 -20.89 27.76
N LEU A 228 3.78 -20.52 28.86
CA LEU A 228 3.54 -21.11 30.18
C LEU A 228 2.66 -20.24 31.09
N ASN A 229 2.58 -18.94 30.82
CA ASN A 229 1.79 -17.98 31.61
C ASN A 229 0.29 -18.19 31.37
N SER A 230 -0.16 -18.60 30.17
CA SER A 230 -1.56 -18.98 29.90
C SER A 230 -2.04 -20.18 30.73
N ALA A 231 -1.13 -21.02 31.24
CA ALA A 231 -1.49 -22.10 32.17
C ALA A 231 -1.66 -21.63 33.63
N ASN A 232 -1.27 -20.39 33.95
CA ASN A 232 -1.33 -19.84 35.30
C ASN A 232 -2.69 -19.18 35.58
N LEU A 233 -3.68 -20.00 35.96
CA LEU A 233 -5.07 -19.59 36.21
C LEU A 233 -5.29 -18.66 37.43
N VAL A 234 -4.21 -18.22 38.09
CA VAL A 234 -4.29 -17.46 39.36
C VAL A 234 -4.08 -15.95 39.13
N ALA A 235 -3.67 -15.54 37.93
CA ALA A 235 -3.59 -14.13 37.55
C ALA A 235 -4.96 -13.62 37.06
N GLU A 236 -5.28 -12.35 37.33
CA GLU A 236 -6.50 -11.70 36.80
C GLU A 236 -6.48 -11.69 35.25
N ALA A 237 -7.64 -11.71 34.60
CA ALA A 237 -7.75 -11.69 33.14
C ALA A 237 -7.02 -10.46 32.55
N GLY A 238 -6.30 -10.64 31.45
CA GLY A 238 -5.48 -9.59 30.81
C GLY A 238 -4.00 -9.55 31.23
N PHE A 239 -3.63 -10.23 32.32
CA PHE A 239 -2.21 -10.38 32.73
C PHE A 239 -1.47 -11.46 31.92
N ARG A 240 -2.22 -12.29 31.19
CA ARG A 240 -1.71 -13.40 30.37
C ARG A 240 -1.92 -13.15 28.88
N SER A 241 -2.37 -11.94 28.52
CA SER A 241 -2.66 -11.59 27.14
C SER A 241 -1.37 -11.63 26.35
N ASP A 242 -1.34 -12.49 25.35
CA ASP A 242 -0.22 -12.66 24.44
C ASP A 242 -0.68 -12.46 23.00
N LEU A 243 0.26 -12.04 22.15
CA LEU A 243 0.02 -11.78 20.73
C LEU A 243 0.42 -12.99 19.91
N TYR A 244 -0.51 -13.45 19.08
CA TYR A 244 -0.30 -14.55 18.15
C TYR A 244 -0.53 -14.12 16.71
N VAL A 245 0.20 -14.74 15.79
CA VAL A 245 -0.11 -14.72 14.36
C VAL A 245 -0.46 -16.13 13.91
N TRP A 246 -1.64 -16.27 13.31
CA TRP A 246 -2.02 -17.46 12.56
C TRP A 246 -1.70 -17.27 11.08
N SER A 247 -1.09 -18.25 10.44
CA SER A 247 -0.71 -18.21 9.02
C SER A 247 -1.19 -19.45 8.28
N VAL A 248 -1.74 -19.32 7.07
CA VAL A 248 -2.14 -20.45 6.23
C VAL A 248 -1.89 -20.16 4.76
N GLY A 249 -1.49 -21.19 3.99
CA GLY A 249 -1.42 -21.10 2.53
C GLY A 249 -2.80 -21.21 1.88
N PHE A 250 -3.01 -20.54 0.75
CA PHE A 250 -4.25 -20.62 -0.03
C PHE A 250 -3.98 -20.83 -1.53
N ASP A 251 -4.98 -21.15 -2.33
CA ASP A 251 -4.97 -21.01 -3.80
C ASP A 251 -6.31 -20.46 -4.29
N ALA A 252 -6.61 -20.63 -5.58
CA ALA A 252 -7.89 -20.24 -6.16
C ALA A 252 -9.10 -21.01 -5.60
N LEU A 253 -8.91 -22.15 -4.94
CA LEU A 253 -9.97 -22.97 -4.36
C LEU A 253 -10.17 -22.73 -2.85
N GLY A 254 -9.30 -21.95 -2.21
CA GLY A 254 -9.40 -21.57 -0.80
C GLY A 254 -8.14 -21.91 0.00
N VAL A 255 -8.27 -22.00 1.32
CA VAL A 255 -7.15 -22.35 2.22
C VAL A 255 -6.77 -23.84 2.09
N MET A 256 -5.47 -24.14 2.12
CA MET A 256 -4.95 -25.49 1.82
C MET A 256 -4.80 -26.40 3.05
N ASP A 257 -4.60 -25.84 4.24
CA ASP A 257 -4.24 -26.57 5.48
C ASP A 257 -4.89 -25.91 6.73
N ASN A 258 -4.62 -26.44 7.93
CA ASN A 258 -5.18 -25.92 9.21
C ASN A 258 -4.46 -24.67 9.76
N GLY A 259 -3.50 -24.14 9.01
CA GLY A 259 -2.61 -23.04 9.41
C GLY A 259 -1.70 -23.36 10.61
N THR A 260 -0.86 -22.40 10.97
CA THR A 260 0.13 -22.48 12.05
C THR A 260 0.07 -21.25 12.92
N PHE A 261 0.36 -21.39 14.21
CA PHE A 261 0.38 -20.28 15.17
C PHE A 261 1.80 -19.96 15.61
N GLU A 262 2.13 -18.67 15.60
CA GLU A 262 3.42 -18.13 16.06
C GLU A 262 3.17 -17.09 17.14
N LEU A 263 3.77 -17.31 18.32
CA LEU A 263 3.77 -16.34 19.40
C LEU A 263 4.70 -15.17 19.04
N GLN A 264 4.18 -13.95 19.12
CA GLN A 264 4.93 -12.72 18.80
C GLN A 264 5.46 -12.03 20.06
N SER A 265 4.73 -12.08 21.17
CA SER A 265 5.13 -11.47 22.46
C SER A 265 6.07 -12.37 23.27
N ILE A 266 7.24 -12.67 22.70
CA ILE A 266 8.25 -13.53 23.33
C ILE A 266 9.21 -12.68 24.17
N GLY A 267 9.31 -13.02 25.45
CA GLY A 267 10.23 -12.39 26.39
C GLY A 267 11.68 -12.82 26.19
N THR A 268 12.57 -12.11 26.85
CA THR A 268 14.03 -12.37 26.83
C THR A 268 14.42 -13.75 27.36
N ASP A 269 13.53 -14.44 28.07
CA ASP A 269 13.70 -15.82 28.55
C ASP A 269 13.16 -16.89 27.59
N GLY A 270 12.64 -16.49 26.43
CA GLY A 270 12.06 -17.36 25.42
C GLY A 270 10.66 -17.86 25.76
N THR A 271 9.96 -17.20 26.67
CA THR A 271 8.57 -17.50 27.03
C THR A 271 7.63 -16.33 26.77
N ALA A 272 6.33 -16.61 26.69
CA ALA A 272 5.28 -15.61 26.57
C ALA A 272 5.29 -14.63 27.75
N THR A 273 5.21 -13.33 27.46
CA THR A 273 5.35 -12.29 28.48
C THR A 273 4.06 -11.97 29.21
N GLY A 274 2.91 -12.19 28.56
CA GLY A 274 1.64 -11.60 28.97
C GLY A 274 1.62 -10.08 28.74
N PHE A 275 0.57 -9.44 29.27
CA PHE A 275 0.39 -7.98 29.28
C PHE A 275 0.34 -7.28 27.91
N VAL A 276 0.12 -8.01 26.82
CA VAL A 276 -0.22 -7.38 25.54
C VAL A 276 -1.59 -6.72 25.67
N ASP A 277 -1.67 -5.45 25.25
CA ASP A 277 -2.91 -4.69 25.34
C ASP A 277 -3.92 -5.19 24.28
N ARG A 278 -5.05 -5.71 24.75
CA ARG A 278 -6.11 -6.26 23.89
C ARG A 278 -7.04 -5.19 23.31
N ASP A 279 -6.96 -3.95 23.75
CA ASP A 279 -7.79 -2.85 23.26
C ASP A 279 -6.99 -1.97 22.26
N ASP A 280 -5.66 -2.00 22.34
CA ASP A 280 -4.77 -1.32 21.40
C ASP A 280 -4.66 -2.03 20.03
N PRO A 281 -4.30 -1.29 18.96
CA PRO A 281 -3.96 -1.89 17.67
C PRO A 281 -2.77 -2.87 17.76
N ALA A 282 -2.81 -3.91 16.94
CA ALA A 282 -1.62 -4.66 16.53
C ALA A 282 -1.69 -4.87 15.01
N GLN A 283 -0.56 -4.76 14.33
CA GLN A 283 -0.51 -4.72 12.87
C GLN A 283 0.61 -5.60 12.34
N ILE A 284 0.29 -6.41 11.33
CA ILE A 284 1.29 -7.15 10.54
C ILE A 284 1.75 -6.25 9.40
N THR A 285 3.07 -6.18 9.18
CA THR A 285 3.72 -5.45 8.08
C THR A 285 4.79 -6.35 7.45
N THR A 286 5.41 -5.92 6.34
CA THR A 286 6.55 -6.67 5.77
C THR A 286 7.76 -6.71 6.70
N SER A 287 7.91 -5.76 7.64
CA SER A 287 9.02 -5.74 8.60
C SER A 287 8.77 -6.52 9.90
N GLY A 288 7.57 -7.08 10.07
CA GLY A 288 7.17 -7.79 11.28
C GLY A 288 5.86 -7.30 11.88
N VAL A 289 5.64 -7.61 13.16
CA VAL A 289 4.38 -7.38 13.89
C VAL A 289 4.56 -6.32 14.97
N PHE A 290 3.75 -5.26 14.88
CA PHE A 290 3.73 -4.15 15.83
C PHE A 290 2.59 -4.27 16.82
N TYR A 291 2.82 -3.89 18.08
CA TYR A 291 1.82 -3.96 19.16
C TYR A 291 2.22 -3.11 20.36
N SER A 292 1.33 -2.95 21.33
CA SER A 292 1.61 -2.33 22.62
C SER A 292 1.51 -3.33 23.76
N SER A 293 2.38 -3.18 24.76
CA SER A 293 2.43 -4.06 25.93
C SER A 293 2.92 -3.32 27.17
N ASN A 294 2.51 -3.81 28.35
CA ASN A 294 3.03 -3.40 29.65
C ASN A 294 4.12 -4.35 30.19
N ALA A 295 4.57 -5.31 29.39
CA ALA A 295 5.53 -6.32 29.84
C ALA A 295 6.98 -5.82 29.89
N GLU A 296 7.50 -5.70 31.11
CA GLU A 296 8.92 -5.37 31.38
C GLU A 296 9.91 -6.46 30.91
N THR A 297 9.42 -7.66 30.57
CA THR A 297 10.25 -8.82 30.20
C THR A 297 10.47 -8.97 28.69
N LEU A 298 9.79 -8.18 27.86
CA LEU A 298 9.94 -8.18 26.40
C LEU A 298 11.37 -7.75 26.00
N VAL A 299 11.90 -6.70 26.62
CA VAL A 299 13.28 -6.25 26.42
C VAL A 299 13.90 -5.78 27.73
N LEU A 300 15.20 -6.06 27.94
CA LEU A 300 15.90 -5.71 29.20
C LEU A 300 16.01 -4.19 29.47
N SER A 301 15.86 -3.38 28.43
CA SER A 301 15.96 -1.92 28.53
C SER A 301 14.65 -1.25 28.94
N ASP A 302 13.55 -1.99 29.06
CA ASP A 302 12.26 -1.42 29.43
C ASP A 302 12.09 -1.35 30.94
N ASN A 303 12.20 -0.15 31.51
CA ASN A 303 12.30 0.04 32.97
C ASN A 303 11.35 1.12 33.51
N ASN A 304 10.49 1.68 32.66
CA ASN A 304 9.57 2.76 33.03
C ASN A 304 8.29 2.25 33.72
N GLY A 305 7.99 0.94 33.64
CA GLY A 305 6.76 0.33 34.15
C GLY A 305 5.50 0.94 33.49
N ARG A 306 5.61 1.36 32.23
CA ARG A 306 4.53 1.95 31.44
C ARG A 306 4.15 1.02 30.29
N LYS A 307 3.15 1.46 29.53
CA LYS A 307 2.78 0.79 28.28
C LYS A 307 3.69 1.33 27.21
N ASP A 308 4.32 0.45 26.46
CA ASP A 308 5.24 0.82 25.40
C ASP A 308 4.91 0.07 24.10
N PRO A 309 5.25 0.64 22.94
CA PRO A 309 5.10 -0.02 21.65
C PRO A 309 6.31 -0.91 21.35
N PHE A 310 6.06 -2.06 20.73
CA PHE A 310 7.05 -3.07 20.39
C PHE A 310 6.89 -3.54 18.95
N LEU A 311 7.99 -4.06 18.40
CA LEU A 311 8.04 -4.79 17.13
C LEU A 311 8.65 -6.16 17.38
N THR A 312 8.00 -7.21 16.89
CA THR A 312 8.62 -8.51 16.63
C THR A 312 8.98 -8.56 15.16
N ASP A 313 10.27 -8.56 14.83
CA ASP A 313 10.73 -8.56 13.43
C ASP A 313 10.55 -9.94 12.75
N THR A 314 10.90 -10.01 11.47
CA THR A 314 10.78 -11.23 10.65
C THR A 314 11.64 -12.39 11.13
N GLU A 315 12.67 -12.11 11.92
CA GLU A 315 13.57 -13.07 12.57
C GLU A 315 13.12 -13.44 13.99
N GLY A 316 11.97 -12.91 14.44
CA GLY A 316 11.40 -13.15 15.76
C GLY A 316 12.10 -12.40 16.89
N GLN A 317 12.91 -11.38 16.59
CA GLN A 317 13.52 -10.52 17.61
C GLN A 317 12.55 -9.42 18.02
N VAL A 318 12.42 -9.24 19.34
CA VAL A 318 11.57 -8.18 19.91
C VAL A 318 12.41 -6.93 20.18
N ALA A 319 11.92 -5.78 19.73
CA ALA A 319 12.49 -4.47 20.00
C ALA A 319 11.42 -3.49 20.50
N ARG A 320 11.75 -2.69 21.52
CA ARG A 320 10.93 -1.54 21.91
C ARG A 320 11.05 -0.44 20.85
N LEU A 321 9.93 0.15 20.48
CA LEU A 321 9.86 1.25 19.54
C LEU A 321 9.92 2.59 20.26
N ASN A 322 10.92 3.38 19.93
CA ASN A 322 11.03 4.77 20.37
C ASN A 322 11.24 5.69 19.18
N PRO A 323 10.70 6.93 19.23
CA PRO A 323 11.07 7.95 18.27
C PRO A 323 12.59 8.19 18.26
N PRO A 324 13.18 8.56 17.12
CA PRO A 324 14.61 8.79 17.02
C PRO A 324 15.13 9.83 18.02
N SER A 325 16.32 9.59 18.56
CA SER A 325 16.95 10.38 19.63
C SER A 325 16.21 10.35 20.99
N VAL A 326 15.12 9.59 21.12
CA VAL A 326 14.46 9.31 22.41
C VAL A 326 14.88 7.92 22.88
N ALA A 327 15.58 7.85 24.01
CA ALA A 327 16.04 6.57 24.56
C ALA A 327 14.89 5.77 25.20
N GLU A 328 13.95 6.48 25.83
CA GLU A 328 12.80 5.93 26.54
C GLU A 328 11.73 7.03 26.63
N LEU A 329 10.46 6.65 26.51
CA LEU A 329 9.32 7.50 26.78
C LEU A 329 8.95 7.33 28.26
N GLU A 330 9.20 8.34 29.10
CA GLU A 330 8.96 8.22 30.56
C GLU A 330 7.49 7.95 30.91
N GLY A 331 6.56 8.49 30.12
CA GLY A 331 5.11 8.26 30.23
C GLY A 331 4.63 7.01 29.49
N GLY A 332 5.51 6.39 28.69
CA GLY A 332 5.17 5.32 27.76
C GLY A 332 4.63 5.82 26.42
N GLY A 333 4.13 4.90 25.61
CA GLY A 333 3.53 5.17 24.32
C GLY A 333 2.59 4.06 23.86
N GLN A 334 1.64 4.42 23.02
CA GLN A 334 0.71 3.51 22.38
C GLN A 334 1.02 3.42 20.89
N PHE A 335 1.09 2.20 20.35
CA PHE A 335 1.17 1.97 18.91
C PHE A 335 -0.16 2.38 18.26
N LEU A 336 -0.11 3.22 17.22
CA LEU A 336 -1.30 3.64 16.47
C LEU A 336 -1.41 2.96 15.11
N GLY A 337 -0.29 2.82 14.40
CA GLY A 337 -0.25 2.23 13.07
C GLY A 337 1.13 2.34 12.43
N ALA A 338 1.32 1.63 11.33
CA ALA A 338 2.52 1.65 10.51
C ALA A 338 2.19 1.59 9.02
N SER A 339 3.16 1.98 8.18
CA SER A 339 3.12 1.71 6.74
C SER A 339 3.09 0.21 6.45
N GLU A 340 2.68 -0.20 5.25
CA GLU A 340 2.70 -1.61 4.84
C GLU A 340 4.11 -2.21 4.92
N SER A 341 5.12 -1.39 4.60
CA SER A 341 6.53 -1.74 4.76
C SER A 341 7.00 -1.85 6.22
N GLY A 342 6.24 -1.29 7.17
CA GLY A 342 6.65 -1.10 8.55
C GLY A 342 7.84 -0.15 8.75
N GLN A 343 8.24 0.60 7.73
CA GLN A 343 9.30 1.62 7.83
C GLN A 343 8.83 2.84 8.64
N TYR A 344 7.63 3.34 8.35
CA TYR A 344 7.06 4.48 9.05
C TYR A 344 6.11 4.00 10.13
N VAL A 345 6.30 4.50 11.35
CA VAL A 345 5.52 4.08 12.52
C VAL A 345 4.98 5.31 13.23
N ALA A 346 3.69 5.27 13.58
CA ALA A 346 3.03 6.29 14.38
C ALA A 346 2.72 5.79 15.79
N LEU A 347 3.02 6.63 16.78
CA LEU A 347 2.73 6.39 18.19
C LEU A 347 1.95 7.55 18.79
N LEU A 348 1.15 7.26 19.82
CA LEU A 348 0.55 8.26 20.70
C LEU A 348 1.32 8.31 22.01
N SER A 349 1.73 9.49 22.45
CA SER A 349 2.40 9.64 23.75
C SER A 349 2.16 11.00 24.37
N ASP A 350 1.92 11.03 25.69
CA ASP A 350 1.92 12.24 26.52
C ASP A 350 3.26 12.47 27.24
N SER A 351 4.25 11.62 26.96
CA SER A 351 5.59 11.70 27.55
C SER A 351 6.23 13.06 27.29
N VAL A 352 7.00 13.54 28.28
CA VAL A 352 7.56 14.89 28.26
C VAL A 352 8.52 15.13 27.08
N GLU A 353 9.17 14.07 26.61
CA GLU A 353 10.06 14.04 25.45
C GLU A 353 9.35 14.42 24.15
N ILE A 354 8.03 14.17 24.06
CA ILE A 354 7.20 14.41 22.88
C ILE A 354 6.27 15.60 23.11
N ALA A 355 5.51 15.56 24.20
CA ALA A 355 4.44 16.52 24.47
C ALA A 355 4.94 17.85 25.02
N LEU A 356 6.21 17.95 25.44
CA LEU A 356 6.87 19.16 25.96
C LEU A 356 6.04 19.93 27.03
N GLY A 357 5.21 19.21 27.79
CA GLY A 357 4.37 19.78 28.85
C GLY A 357 3.11 20.51 28.36
N THR A 358 2.67 20.30 27.12
CA THR A 358 1.37 20.79 26.61
C THR A 358 0.18 20.30 27.44
N GLY A 359 0.33 19.17 28.14
CA GLY A 359 -0.74 18.51 28.86
C GLY A 359 -1.67 17.69 27.96
N ALA A 360 -1.33 17.56 26.67
CA ALA A 360 -2.03 16.73 25.70
C ALA A 360 -1.08 15.68 25.13
N GLN A 361 -1.59 14.46 24.98
CA GLN A 361 -0.92 13.43 24.19
C GLN A 361 -0.76 13.88 22.73
N GLN A 362 0.33 13.46 22.10
CA GLN A 362 0.71 13.85 20.75
C GLN A 362 0.91 12.62 19.87
N VAL A 363 0.62 12.76 18.58
CA VAL A 363 0.93 11.74 17.58
C VAL A 363 2.32 12.02 17.02
N VAL A 364 3.23 11.06 17.13
CA VAL A 364 4.58 11.12 16.56
C VAL A 364 4.69 10.10 15.44
N LEU A 365 5.26 10.50 14.30
CA LEU A 365 5.59 9.64 13.17
C LEU A 365 7.10 9.62 13.00
N PHE A 366 7.68 8.44 12.82
CA PHE A 366 9.11 8.32 12.53
C PHE A 366 9.43 7.26 11.49
N ASP A 367 10.51 7.53 10.75
CA ASP A 367 11.13 6.64 9.78
C ASP A 367 12.21 5.81 10.48
N ARG A 368 11.97 4.50 10.56
CA ARG A 368 12.89 3.55 11.20
C ARG A 368 14.20 3.36 10.44
N ALA A 369 14.21 3.56 9.12
CA ALA A 369 15.41 3.39 8.30
C ALA A 369 16.27 4.67 8.32
N ALA A 370 15.63 5.84 8.20
CA ALA A 370 16.35 7.12 8.23
C ALA A 370 16.75 7.55 9.65
N GLY A 371 16.07 7.05 10.69
CA GLY A 371 16.27 7.52 12.06
C GLY A 371 15.80 8.96 12.24
N GLU A 372 14.73 9.35 11.55
CA GLU A 372 14.13 10.68 11.62
C GLU A 372 12.70 10.60 12.16
N GLY A 373 12.29 11.56 12.99
CA GLY A 373 10.94 11.57 13.58
C GLY A 373 10.40 12.99 13.73
N ARG A 374 9.07 13.11 13.72
CA ARG A 374 8.35 14.37 13.89
C ARG A 374 7.04 14.17 14.64
N VAL A 375 6.62 15.18 15.38
CA VAL A 375 5.25 15.25 15.90
C VAL A 375 4.31 15.66 14.77
N VAL A 376 3.33 14.82 14.48
CA VAL A 376 2.33 15.03 13.41
C VAL A 376 1.22 15.95 13.89
N SER A 377 0.87 15.89 15.17
CA SER A 377 -0.05 16.83 15.83
C SER A 377 0.62 18.18 16.13
N ASP A 378 1.40 18.68 15.17
CA ASP A 378 2.10 19.96 15.19
C ASP A 378 1.91 20.66 13.83
N ASN A 379 1.39 21.87 13.85
CA ASN A 379 1.33 22.74 12.67
C ASN A 379 1.92 24.13 12.98
N GLY A 380 3.16 24.13 13.45
CA GLY A 380 3.88 25.30 13.94
C GLY A 380 3.70 25.54 15.45
N GLN A 381 2.73 24.86 16.05
CA GLN A 381 2.55 24.66 17.47
C GLN A 381 1.97 23.27 17.71
N LEU A 382 2.44 22.60 18.77
CA LEU A 382 1.87 21.34 19.25
C LEU A 382 0.39 21.51 19.59
N ALA A 383 -0.39 20.44 19.37
CA ALA A 383 -1.78 20.37 19.80
C ALA A 383 -1.90 20.70 21.29
N ASN A 384 -2.75 21.69 21.62
CA ASN A 384 -2.94 22.18 22.98
C ASN A 384 -4.03 21.44 23.77
N ASN A 385 -4.66 20.44 23.16
CA ASN A 385 -5.74 19.67 23.73
C ASN A 385 -5.66 18.23 23.19
N TRP A 386 -6.49 17.34 23.74
CA TRP A 386 -6.44 15.91 23.48
C TRP A 386 -6.35 15.58 21.97
N VAL A 387 -5.48 14.63 21.65
CA VAL A 387 -5.30 14.03 20.32
C VAL A 387 -5.59 12.54 20.47
N THR A 388 -6.29 11.93 19.53
CA THR A 388 -6.53 10.48 19.54
C THR A 388 -6.46 9.93 18.14
N GLY A 389 -6.25 8.61 18.07
CA GLY A 389 -6.31 7.87 16.83
C GLY A 389 -5.27 8.34 15.83
N GLY A 390 -5.16 7.57 14.77
CA GLY A 390 -4.13 7.80 13.76
C GLY A 390 -4.20 6.69 12.75
N ALA A 391 -4.70 6.97 11.55
CA ALA A 391 -4.39 6.09 10.43
C ALA A 391 -3.05 6.56 9.87
N VAL A 392 -2.12 5.62 9.68
CA VAL A 392 -0.94 5.82 8.84
C VAL A 392 -1.30 5.29 7.46
N SER A 393 -0.95 6.03 6.43
CA SER A 393 -1.22 5.59 5.05
C SER A 393 -0.30 4.42 4.66
N PRO A 394 -0.67 3.60 3.66
CA PRO A 394 0.12 2.48 3.17
C PRO A 394 1.62 2.75 2.96
N SER A 395 1.97 3.87 2.31
CA SER A 395 3.35 4.31 2.10
C SER A 395 4.01 4.90 3.36
N GLY A 396 3.22 5.24 4.38
CA GLY A 396 3.70 5.79 5.66
C GLY A 396 3.82 7.31 5.71
N ARG A 397 3.42 7.98 4.63
CA ARG A 397 3.72 9.39 4.42
C ARG A 397 2.60 10.31 4.88
N ALA A 398 1.35 9.86 4.78
CA ALA A 398 0.20 10.56 5.31
C ALA A 398 -0.20 10.00 6.68
N VAL A 399 -0.69 10.88 7.54
CA VAL A 399 -1.27 10.51 8.83
C VAL A 399 -2.55 11.31 9.04
N ALA A 400 -3.63 10.62 9.37
CA ALA A 400 -4.91 11.23 9.72
C ALA A 400 -5.21 10.97 11.20
N PHE A 401 -5.45 12.02 11.99
CA PHE A 401 -5.66 11.92 13.44
C PHE A 401 -6.79 12.85 13.90
N THR A 402 -7.39 12.51 15.04
CA THR A 402 -8.52 13.28 15.59
C THR A 402 -8.07 14.12 16.77
N SER A 403 -8.56 15.35 16.91
CA SER A 403 -8.21 16.21 18.05
C SER A 403 -9.28 17.27 18.34
N SER A 404 -9.38 17.73 19.59
CA SER A 404 -10.07 19.00 19.91
C SER A 404 -9.09 20.15 20.19
N ALA A 405 -7.87 20.08 19.67
CA ALA A 405 -6.92 21.19 19.71
C ALA A 405 -7.40 22.30 18.75
N ASP A 406 -7.58 23.50 19.29
CA ASP A 406 -8.09 24.66 18.56
C ASP A 406 -6.97 25.54 17.96
N ASN A 407 -5.72 25.11 18.10
CA ASN A 407 -4.53 25.83 17.63
C ASN A 407 -3.83 25.19 16.43
N LEU A 408 -4.37 24.10 15.87
CA LEU A 408 -3.78 23.38 14.74
C LEU A 408 -4.07 24.03 13.38
N THR A 409 -5.16 24.79 13.26
CA THR A 409 -5.49 25.57 12.05
C THR A 409 -6.11 26.91 12.43
N SER A 410 -6.27 27.82 11.47
CA SER A 410 -6.98 29.09 11.67
C SER A 410 -8.51 28.96 11.62
N GLU A 411 -9.02 27.85 11.09
CA GLU A 411 -10.45 27.59 10.99
C GLU A 411 -10.98 27.01 12.31
N PRO A 412 -12.23 27.29 12.69
CA PRO A 412 -12.82 26.69 13.87
C PRO A 412 -12.99 25.17 13.69
N LEU A 413 -12.97 24.44 14.81
CA LEU A 413 -13.28 23.01 14.86
C LEU A 413 -14.68 22.75 14.27
N VAL A 414 -14.76 21.87 13.28
CA VAL A 414 -16.05 21.45 12.68
C VAL A 414 -16.82 20.48 13.56
N ALA A 415 -16.10 19.71 14.39
CA ALA A 415 -16.63 18.70 15.30
C ALA A 415 -16.04 18.97 16.70
N PRO A 416 -16.81 19.56 17.64
CA PRO A 416 -16.29 20.04 18.91
C PRO A 416 -15.72 18.94 19.83
N SER A 417 -16.30 17.75 19.78
CA SER A 417 -15.82 16.57 20.54
C SER A 417 -14.66 15.86 19.84
N GLY A 418 -14.17 16.37 18.70
CA GLY A 418 -12.99 15.90 17.98
C GLY A 418 -13.12 16.11 16.48
N SER A 419 -12.28 16.99 15.92
CA SER A 419 -12.18 17.18 14.47
C SER A 419 -11.04 16.35 13.90
N LEU A 420 -11.22 15.91 12.65
CA LEU A 420 -10.24 15.10 11.93
C LEU A 420 -9.26 15.99 11.18
N PHE A 421 -7.97 15.76 11.39
CA PHE A 421 -6.88 16.44 10.73
C PHE A 421 -6.09 15.46 9.88
N VAL A 422 -5.58 15.94 8.76
CA VAL A 422 -4.70 15.18 7.88
C VAL A 422 -3.38 15.92 7.73
N SER A 423 -2.31 15.18 7.93
CA SER A 423 -0.95 15.58 7.62
C SER A 423 -0.43 14.78 6.43
N LEU A 424 -0.03 15.49 5.38
CA LEU A 424 0.53 14.95 4.15
C LEU A 424 1.87 15.65 3.85
N PRO A 425 2.85 14.97 3.24
CA PRO A 425 4.01 15.66 2.71
C PRO A 425 3.58 16.57 1.54
N ASP A 426 4.34 17.63 1.27
CA ASP A 426 4.05 18.48 0.09
C ASP A 426 4.45 17.80 -1.22
N SER A 427 5.29 16.76 -1.12
CA SER A 427 5.80 16.02 -2.26
C SER A 427 6.37 14.67 -1.83
N PHE A 428 6.42 13.75 -2.77
CA PHE A 428 6.95 12.40 -2.63
C PHE A 428 8.26 12.28 -3.39
N PRO A 429 9.36 11.83 -2.77
CA PRO A 429 10.60 11.60 -3.50
C PRO A 429 10.39 10.45 -4.49
N LEU A 430 10.66 10.73 -5.75
CA LEU A 430 10.73 9.77 -6.84
C LEU A 430 12.17 9.68 -7.31
N SER A 431 12.67 8.47 -7.44
CA SER A 431 14.02 8.21 -7.94
C SER A 431 13.98 7.26 -9.14
N GLY A 432 15.12 7.08 -9.79
CA GLY A 432 15.24 6.13 -10.88
C GLY A 432 16.53 6.33 -11.65
N ARG A 433 16.69 5.55 -12.70
CA ARG A 433 17.84 5.60 -13.60
C ARG A 433 17.42 5.54 -15.05
N VAL A 434 18.30 6.05 -15.91
CA VAL A 434 18.16 5.95 -17.36
C VAL A 434 19.40 5.29 -17.96
N TYR A 435 19.21 4.29 -18.81
CA TYR A 435 20.32 3.58 -19.45
C TYR A 435 20.00 3.18 -20.88
N HIS A 436 21.04 2.97 -21.69
CA HIS A 436 20.92 2.57 -23.08
C HIS A 436 20.62 1.07 -23.21
N TRP A 437 19.60 0.72 -24.00
CA TRP A 437 19.13 -0.67 -24.14
C TRP A 437 20.20 -1.68 -24.57
N GLY A 438 21.10 -1.31 -25.49
CA GLY A 438 22.07 -2.27 -26.05
C GLY A 438 23.38 -2.37 -25.26
N SER A 439 23.80 -1.29 -24.60
CA SER A 439 25.09 -1.25 -23.91
C SER A 439 24.99 -1.21 -22.40
N ALA A 440 23.76 -1.16 -21.87
CA ALA A 440 23.44 -0.93 -20.46
C ALA A 440 24.18 0.26 -19.84
N THR A 441 24.59 1.21 -20.68
CA THR A 441 25.37 2.37 -20.24
C THR A 441 24.43 3.40 -19.68
N LEU A 442 24.73 3.89 -18.49
CA LEU A 442 23.93 4.89 -17.79
C LEU A 442 24.05 6.24 -18.51
N LEU A 443 22.90 6.92 -18.69
CA LEU A 443 22.79 8.17 -19.46
C LEU A 443 22.68 9.38 -18.54
N ASP A 444 23.66 10.26 -18.62
CA ASP A 444 23.61 11.60 -18.04
C ASP A 444 22.78 12.57 -18.89
N ASN A 445 22.42 13.71 -18.32
CA ASN A 445 21.75 14.81 -19.02
C ASN A 445 20.43 14.42 -19.73
N VAL A 446 19.67 13.48 -19.15
CA VAL A 446 18.29 13.18 -19.55
C VAL A 446 17.37 14.02 -18.68
N ASP A 447 16.53 14.83 -19.31
CA ASP A 447 15.48 15.61 -18.66
C ASP A 447 14.34 14.66 -18.26
N ILE A 448 14.03 14.62 -16.97
CA ILE A 448 12.93 13.86 -16.38
C ILE A 448 11.86 14.84 -15.92
N GLY A 449 10.60 14.57 -16.27
CA GLY A 449 9.46 15.41 -15.90
C GLY A 449 8.31 14.60 -15.33
N ILE A 450 7.61 15.16 -14.34
CA ILE A 450 6.29 14.66 -13.94
C ILE A 450 5.26 15.58 -14.54
N VAL A 451 4.31 14.98 -15.24
CA VAL A 451 3.18 15.65 -15.88
C VAL A 451 1.90 15.19 -15.19
N GLU A 452 1.03 16.13 -14.86
CA GLU A 452 -0.30 15.80 -14.35
C GLU A 452 -1.16 15.21 -15.47
N VAL A 453 -1.96 14.19 -15.16
CA VAL A 453 -2.94 13.63 -16.09
C VAL A 453 -4.32 14.12 -15.69
N GLN A 454 -5.00 14.84 -16.58
CA GLN A 454 -6.36 15.33 -16.37
C GLN A 454 -7.31 14.73 -17.41
N GLU A 455 -8.41 14.12 -16.95
CA GLU A 455 -9.39 13.44 -17.81
C GLU A 455 -8.77 12.39 -18.76
N GLY A 456 -7.67 11.75 -18.35
CA GLY A 456 -6.96 10.72 -19.11
C GLY A 456 -5.84 11.25 -20.02
N GLU A 457 -5.74 12.56 -20.21
CA GLU A 457 -4.74 13.20 -21.08
C GLU A 457 -3.65 13.94 -20.26
N PRO A 458 -2.38 13.85 -20.64
CA PRO A 458 -1.30 14.59 -19.99
C PRO A 458 -1.41 16.10 -20.26
N VAL A 459 -1.15 16.90 -19.23
CA VAL A 459 -1.05 18.37 -19.36
C VAL A 459 0.34 18.76 -19.89
N ASP A 460 0.44 19.72 -20.80
CA ASP A 460 1.73 20.07 -21.45
C ASP A 460 2.83 20.54 -20.47
N GLU A 461 2.48 21.00 -19.27
CA GLU A 461 3.43 21.57 -18.30
C GLU A 461 3.83 20.56 -17.22
N ALA A 462 5.13 20.31 -17.09
CA ALA A 462 5.66 19.46 -16.04
C ALA A 462 5.55 20.16 -14.67
N VAL A 463 4.96 19.47 -13.70
CA VAL A 463 4.80 19.94 -12.32
C VAL A 463 6.06 19.77 -11.48
N ALA A 464 6.96 18.87 -11.91
CA ALA A 464 8.29 18.70 -11.34
C ALA A 464 9.26 18.21 -12.41
N VAL A 465 10.53 18.60 -12.29
CA VAL A 465 11.60 18.23 -13.23
C VAL A 465 12.89 17.87 -12.51
N ALA A 466 13.67 16.98 -13.11
CA ALA A 466 15.04 16.68 -12.73
C ALA A 466 15.88 16.37 -13.97
N VAL A 467 17.19 16.25 -13.79
CA VAL A 467 18.12 15.82 -14.83
C VAL A 467 18.94 14.67 -14.27
N THR A 468 19.20 13.64 -15.07
CA THR A 468 20.04 12.53 -14.64
C THR A 468 21.48 12.98 -14.39
N SER A 469 22.07 12.42 -13.33
CA SER A 469 23.48 12.59 -12.95
C SER A 469 24.42 11.89 -13.93
N GLU A 470 25.74 12.04 -13.74
CA GLU A 470 26.77 11.31 -14.50
C GLU A 470 26.63 9.79 -14.38
N GLY A 471 26.05 9.30 -13.28
CA GLY A 471 25.70 7.89 -13.07
C GLY A 471 24.34 7.49 -13.64
N GLY A 472 23.69 8.33 -14.43
CA GLY A 472 22.37 8.08 -15.02
C GLY A 472 21.20 8.04 -14.04
N GLU A 473 21.46 8.30 -12.75
CA GLU A 473 20.45 8.34 -11.70
C GLU A 473 19.82 9.72 -11.58
N TYR A 474 18.54 9.79 -11.21
CA TYR A 474 17.84 11.03 -10.91
C TYR A 474 17.06 10.93 -9.59
N THR A 475 16.73 12.08 -9.02
CA THR A 475 15.75 12.19 -7.94
C THR A 475 14.97 13.48 -8.13
N LEU A 476 13.65 13.42 -8.02
CA LEU A 476 12.76 14.58 -8.01
C LEU A 476 11.67 14.43 -6.95
N LEU A 477 11.05 15.55 -6.62
CA LEU A 477 9.96 15.61 -5.65
C LEU A 477 8.64 15.69 -6.41
N ASN A 478 7.86 14.61 -6.40
CA ASN A 478 6.53 14.52 -6.98
C ASN A 478 5.51 15.29 -6.11
N PRO A 479 4.95 16.41 -6.57
CA PRO A 479 3.97 17.17 -5.79
C PRO A 479 2.54 16.61 -5.92
N LEU A 480 2.30 15.62 -6.79
CA LEU A 480 0.96 15.08 -7.05
C LEU A 480 0.55 14.10 -5.95
N LEU A 481 -0.73 14.11 -5.59
CA LEU A 481 -1.38 13.12 -4.72
C LEU A 481 -2.25 12.14 -5.55
N SER A 482 -2.08 12.13 -6.87
CA SER A 482 -2.90 11.40 -7.84
C SER A 482 -2.04 10.75 -8.91
N ASP A 483 -2.71 10.17 -9.91
CA ASP A 483 -2.08 9.76 -11.15
C ASP A 483 -1.26 10.87 -11.79
N GLY A 484 -0.10 10.47 -12.29
CA GLY A 484 0.82 11.29 -13.05
C GLY A 484 1.44 10.50 -14.18
N LEU A 485 2.09 11.22 -15.09
CA LEU A 485 2.89 10.67 -16.17
C LEU A 485 4.33 11.11 -15.96
N LEU A 486 5.21 10.15 -15.70
CA LEU A 486 6.64 10.37 -15.68
C LEU A 486 7.15 10.33 -17.12
N THR A 487 7.81 11.39 -17.55
CA THR A 487 8.34 11.53 -18.91
C THR A 487 9.85 11.67 -18.86
N ALA A 488 10.50 11.22 -19.93
CA ALA A 488 11.94 11.38 -20.13
C ALA A 488 12.20 11.92 -21.52
N SER A 489 13.12 12.87 -21.63
CA SER A 489 13.53 13.44 -22.91
C SER A 489 15.01 13.81 -22.87
N ARG A 490 15.65 13.81 -24.04
CA ARG A 490 17.04 14.26 -24.18
C ARG A 490 17.20 14.94 -25.53
N THR A 491 17.76 16.14 -25.52
CA THR A 491 18.14 16.81 -26.76
C THR A 491 19.36 16.12 -27.36
N LEU A 492 19.34 15.85 -28.67
CA LEU A 492 20.47 15.27 -29.37
C LEU A 492 21.71 16.17 -29.32
N GLU A 493 22.83 15.57 -28.98
CA GLU A 493 24.13 16.20 -29.06
C GLU A 493 24.92 15.74 -30.29
N ALA A 494 26.00 16.46 -30.62
CA ALA A 494 26.85 16.10 -31.75
C ALA A 494 27.47 14.68 -31.63
N VAL A 495 27.67 14.20 -30.40
CA VAL A 495 28.16 12.84 -30.16
C VAL A 495 27.11 11.78 -30.52
N ASP A 496 25.82 12.05 -30.28
CA ASP A 496 24.74 11.09 -30.50
C ASP A 496 24.51 10.80 -31.99
N ILE A 497 24.82 11.77 -32.84
CA ILE A 497 24.59 11.69 -34.29
C ILE A 497 25.86 11.37 -35.10
N SER A 498 27.04 11.48 -34.49
CA SER A 498 28.31 11.31 -35.22
C SER A 498 28.70 9.83 -35.38
N ARG A 499 28.25 9.21 -36.48
CA ARG A 499 28.59 7.82 -36.87
C ARG A 499 28.11 6.75 -35.89
N VAL A 500 27.08 7.03 -35.12
CA VAL A 500 26.39 6.04 -34.29
C VAL A 500 25.54 5.13 -35.17
N VAL A 501 24.68 5.72 -35.99
CA VAL A 501 23.91 4.96 -36.99
C VAL A 501 24.77 4.71 -38.21
N THR A 502 24.92 3.43 -38.55
CA THR A 502 25.82 2.97 -39.62
C THR A 502 25.10 2.07 -40.62
N SER A 503 25.81 1.69 -41.68
CA SER A 503 25.32 0.66 -42.63
C SER A 503 25.09 -0.71 -41.97
N ALA A 504 25.68 -0.98 -40.80
CA ALA A 504 25.43 -2.22 -40.07
C ALA A 504 24.00 -2.24 -39.50
N ASP A 505 23.50 -1.09 -39.05
CA ASP A 505 22.13 -0.92 -38.57
C ASP A 505 21.12 -1.07 -39.70
N ALA A 506 21.41 -0.47 -40.86
CA ALA A 506 20.57 -0.65 -42.05
C ALA A 506 20.47 -2.12 -42.47
N LEU A 507 21.58 -2.88 -42.36
CA LEU A 507 21.57 -4.31 -42.62
C LEU A 507 20.78 -5.07 -41.55
N ALA A 508 20.89 -4.71 -40.28
CA ALA A 508 20.14 -5.31 -39.19
C ALA A 508 18.63 -5.10 -39.38
N ALA A 509 18.19 -3.86 -39.66
CA ALA A 509 16.80 -3.54 -39.98
C ALA A 509 16.30 -4.34 -41.20
N LEU A 510 17.11 -4.45 -42.25
CA LEU A 510 16.74 -5.22 -43.44
C LEU A 510 16.57 -6.71 -43.13
N LYS A 511 17.45 -7.29 -42.31
CA LYS A 511 17.31 -8.68 -41.84
C LYS A 511 16.00 -8.85 -41.07
N ILE A 512 15.72 -7.97 -40.10
CA ILE A 512 14.48 -7.99 -39.33
C ILE A 512 13.26 -7.92 -40.27
N ALA A 513 13.25 -6.99 -41.23
CA ALA A 513 12.15 -6.79 -42.16
C ALA A 513 11.80 -8.05 -42.98
N VAL A 514 12.79 -8.88 -43.31
CA VAL A 514 12.59 -10.14 -44.04
C VAL A 514 12.48 -11.37 -43.12
N GLY A 515 12.42 -11.17 -41.81
CA GLY A 515 12.26 -12.24 -40.81
C GLY A 515 13.55 -13.02 -40.52
N ILE A 516 14.71 -12.42 -40.73
CA ILE A 516 16.02 -12.97 -40.37
C ILE A 516 16.50 -12.30 -39.08
N ASN A 517 16.99 -13.11 -38.14
CA ASN A 517 17.60 -12.62 -36.92
C ASN A 517 18.87 -11.77 -37.25
N PRO A 518 18.93 -10.49 -36.84
CA PRO A 518 20.08 -9.62 -37.11
C PRO A 518 21.32 -9.98 -36.28
N ASN A 519 21.15 -10.64 -35.13
CA ASN A 519 22.19 -10.92 -34.14
C ASN A 519 23.27 -11.86 -34.69
N THR A 520 24.47 -11.75 -34.15
CA THR A 520 25.63 -12.55 -34.55
C THR A 520 25.48 -14.01 -34.14
N ASP A 521 24.91 -14.25 -32.96
CA ASP A 521 24.48 -15.57 -32.50
C ASP A 521 22.99 -15.77 -32.84
N PRO A 522 22.64 -16.71 -33.74
CA PRO A 522 21.24 -16.98 -34.08
C PRO A 522 20.38 -17.50 -32.93
N ALA A 523 21.00 -17.98 -31.84
CA ALA A 523 20.29 -18.43 -30.64
C ALA A 523 19.77 -17.27 -29.79
N GLN A 524 20.37 -16.07 -29.90
CA GLN A 524 19.91 -14.88 -29.19
C GLN A 524 18.70 -14.29 -29.91
N PRO A 525 17.50 -14.25 -29.31
CA PRO A 525 16.32 -13.69 -29.96
C PRO A 525 16.48 -12.18 -30.22
N VAL A 526 15.62 -11.66 -31.08
CA VAL A 526 15.57 -10.21 -31.38
C VAL A 526 14.88 -9.52 -30.22
N SER A 527 15.58 -8.61 -29.54
CA SER A 527 15.00 -7.86 -28.43
C SER A 527 13.87 -6.93 -28.92
N PRO A 528 12.82 -6.70 -28.12
CA PRO A 528 11.79 -5.68 -28.38
C PRO A 528 12.40 -4.31 -28.71
N TYR A 529 13.44 -3.89 -27.96
CA TYR A 529 14.13 -2.62 -28.16
C TYR A 529 14.88 -2.55 -29.51
N GLN A 530 15.37 -3.68 -30.03
CA GLN A 530 15.92 -3.75 -31.40
C GLN A 530 14.87 -3.47 -32.47
N LEU A 531 13.64 -3.96 -32.27
CA LEU A 531 12.54 -3.73 -33.20
C LEU A 531 12.11 -2.26 -33.18
N ILE A 532 11.96 -1.69 -31.98
CA ILE A 532 11.63 -0.26 -31.77
C ILE A 532 12.68 0.63 -32.42
N ALA A 533 13.98 0.38 -32.19
CA ALA A 533 15.05 1.14 -32.82
C ALA A 533 15.10 0.99 -34.35
N ALA A 534 14.58 -0.11 -34.90
CA ALA A 534 14.56 -0.39 -36.34
C ALA A 534 13.39 0.26 -37.09
N ASP A 535 12.33 0.67 -36.40
CA ASP A 535 11.17 1.36 -36.99
C ASP A 535 11.44 2.87 -37.05
N MET A 536 12.32 3.25 -37.98
CA MET A 536 12.80 4.62 -38.13
C MET A 536 11.67 5.57 -38.56
N ASN A 537 10.69 5.10 -39.35
CA ASN A 537 9.60 5.94 -39.83
C ASN A 537 8.40 6.01 -38.89
N LYS A 538 8.41 5.21 -37.81
CA LYS A 538 7.35 5.10 -36.81
C LYS A 538 6.00 4.73 -37.39
N ASP A 539 5.97 3.79 -38.34
CA ASP A 539 4.71 3.31 -38.94
C ASP A 539 4.13 2.05 -38.26
N GLY A 540 4.80 1.57 -37.21
CA GLY A 540 4.41 0.46 -36.36
C GLY A 540 4.89 -0.89 -36.89
N ARG A 541 5.84 -0.88 -37.83
CA ARG A 541 6.38 -2.07 -38.52
C ARG A 541 7.84 -1.85 -38.91
N VAL A 542 8.62 -2.93 -38.89
CA VAL A 542 9.97 -2.92 -39.45
C VAL A 542 9.92 -3.40 -40.90
N SER A 543 10.22 -2.51 -41.83
CA SER A 543 10.16 -2.75 -43.26
C SER A 543 11.46 -2.38 -43.99
N SER A 544 11.49 -2.62 -45.30
CA SER A 544 12.59 -2.14 -46.13
C SER A 544 12.62 -0.61 -46.25
N ALA A 545 11.52 0.09 -45.94
CA ALA A 545 11.49 1.55 -45.91
C ALA A 545 12.35 2.08 -44.76
N ASP A 546 12.28 1.44 -43.59
CA ASP A 546 13.07 1.81 -42.43
C ASP A 546 14.56 1.57 -42.65
N ALA A 547 14.91 0.40 -43.18
CA ALA A 547 16.29 0.08 -43.55
C ALA A 547 16.88 1.09 -44.56
N LEU A 548 16.04 1.62 -45.47
CA LEU A 548 16.45 2.67 -46.40
C LEU A 548 16.67 4.01 -45.68
N GLU A 549 15.77 4.42 -44.79
CA GLU A 549 15.95 5.66 -44.01
C GLU A 549 17.20 5.59 -43.12
N ILE A 550 17.42 4.47 -42.42
CA ILE A 550 18.63 4.23 -41.62
C ILE A 550 19.87 4.32 -42.50
N LEU A 551 19.85 3.74 -43.71
CA LEU A 551 20.98 3.81 -44.63
C LEU A 551 21.25 5.25 -45.09
N LYS A 552 20.22 6.02 -45.41
CA LYS A 552 20.36 7.44 -45.79
C LYS A 552 20.98 8.25 -44.65
N THR A 553 20.54 8.02 -43.41
CA THR A 553 21.11 8.63 -42.21
C THR A 553 22.58 8.26 -42.05
N ALA A 554 22.91 6.96 -42.17
CA ALA A 554 24.28 6.46 -42.06
C ALA A 554 25.25 7.06 -43.09
N VAL A 555 24.77 7.41 -44.29
CA VAL A 555 25.60 8.04 -45.35
C VAL A 555 25.52 9.57 -45.37
N GLY A 556 24.73 10.19 -44.48
CA GLY A 556 24.59 11.65 -44.37
C GLY A 556 23.87 12.31 -45.54
N LEU A 557 22.84 11.65 -46.09
CA LEU A 557 21.99 12.26 -47.12
C LEU A 557 21.07 13.35 -46.52
N PRO A 558 20.73 14.40 -47.28
CA PRO A 558 19.72 15.37 -46.86
C PRO A 558 18.30 14.77 -46.91
N ASP A 559 17.36 15.41 -46.22
CA ASP A 559 15.92 15.05 -46.18
C ASP A 559 15.62 13.66 -45.58
N THR A 560 16.45 13.20 -44.64
CA THR A 560 16.17 12.01 -43.83
C THR A 560 15.23 12.33 -42.68
N ILE A 561 14.54 11.31 -42.20
CA ILE A 561 13.86 11.38 -40.90
C ILE A 561 14.91 11.75 -39.84
N PRO A 562 14.68 12.79 -39.02
CA PRO A 562 15.62 13.17 -37.99
C PRO A 562 15.78 12.03 -37.00
N GLN A 563 17.01 11.83 -36.53
CA GLN A 563 17.24 10.96 -35.38
C GLN A 563 16.61 11.60 -34.14
N GLU A 564 16.29 10.77 -33.17
CA GLU A 564 15.79 11.19 -31.87
C GLU A 564 15.98 10.07 -30.86
N TRP A 565 15.98 10.45 -29.58
CA TRP A 565 15.92 9.54 -28.46
C TRP A 565 14.46 9.17 -28.17
N LEU A 566 14.21 7.87 -28.01
CA LEU A 566 13.00 7.34 -27.42
C LEU A 566 13.32 6.81 -26.03
N PHE A 567 12.40 7.04 -25.10
CA PHE A 567 12.51 6.54 -23.73
C PHE A 567 11.31 5.65 -23.45
N VAL A 568 11.59 4.39 -23.10
CA VAL A 568 10.59 3.38 -22.81
C VAL A 568 10.71 3.02 -21.33
N PRO A 569 9.60 2.93 -20.57
CA PRO A 569 9.66 2.49 -19.19
C PRO A 569 10.25 1.08 -19.07
N GLU A 570 11.13 0.85 -18.08
CA GLU A 570 11.78 -0.46 -17.89
C GLU A 570 10.79 -1.57 -17.52
N LYS A 571 9.72 -1.20 -16.80
CA LYS A 571 8.68 -2.11 -16.32
C LYS A 571 7.70 -2.56 -17.40
N ASN A 572 7.85 -2.08 -18.63
CA ASN A 572 6.99 -2.50 -19.73
C ASN A 572 7.16 -4.00 -19.99
N ASP A 573 6.06 -4.72 -19.94
CA ASP A 573 6.03 -6.16 -20.19
C ASP A 573 5.90 -6.43 -21.69
N TYR A 574 6.98 -6.95 -22.27
CA TYR A 574 7.00 -7.39 -23.66
C TYR A 574 7.03 -8.91 -23.79
N TRP A 575 6.82 -9.66 -22.71
CA TRP A 575 6.91 -11.11 -22.68
C TRP A 575 5.55 -11.75 -22.41
N GLU A 576 5.19 -12.76 -23.20
CA GLU A 576 4.01 -13.58 -22.93
C GLU A 576 4.46 -14.94 -22.41
N GLU A 577 4.22 -15.21 -21.13
CA GLU A 577 4.66 -16.45 -20.46
C GLU A 577 3.96 -17.67 -21.05
N ALA A 578 2.69 -17.54 -21.41
CA ALA A 578 1.89 -18.66 -21.91
C ALA A 578 2.42 -19.22 -23.24
N THR A 579 2.99 -18.35 -24.09
CA THR A 579 3.53 -18.72 -25.39
C THR A 579 5.05 -18.68 -25.44
N THR A 580 5.71 -18.26 -24.36
CA THR A 580 7.18 -18.10 -24.26
C THR A 580 7.73 -17.28 -25.42
N SER A 581 7.13 -16.13 -25.68
CA SER A 581 7.47 -15.28 -26.83
C SER A 581 7.28 -13.81 -26.54
N PHE A 582 8.05 -12.96 -27.23
CA PHE A 582 7.81 -11.52 -27.18
C PHE A 582 6.48 -11.11 -27.83
N THR A 583 5.81 -10.13 -27.24
CA THR A 583 4.55 -9.55 -27.71
C THR A 583 4.76 -8.65 -28.94
N LEU A 584 5.92 -7.97 -29.03
CA LEU A 584 6.30 -7.18 -30.19
C LEU A 584 6.81 -8.03 -31.35
N SER A 585 6.49 -7.60 -32.58
CA SER A 585 6.98 -8.26 -33.80
C SER A 585 7.26 -7.25 -34.90
N ARG A 586 8.02 -7.66 -35.93
CA ARG A 586 8.28 -6.78 -37.09
C ARG A 586 7.02 -6.26 -37.80
N GLY A 587 5.86 -6.89 -37.61
CA GLY A 587 4.61 -6.51 -38.27
C GLY A 587 3.65 -5.70 -37.40
N GLN A 588 3.99 -5.56 -36.11
CA GLN A 588 3.19 -4.87 -35.11
C GLN A 588 4.11 -4.43 -33.97
N LEU A 589 4.38 -3.14 -33.91
CA LEU A 589 5.13 -2.47 -32.88
C LEU A 589 4.26 -1.44 -32.17
N ASP A 590 4.45 -1.36 -30.87
CA ASP A 590 4.03 -0.24 -30.04
C ASP A 590 5.27 0.26 -29.30
N TRP A 591 5.59 1.54 -29.46
CA TRP A 591 6.81 2.12 -28.89
C TRP A 591 6.62 2.53 -27.43
N GLU A 592 5.38 2.77 -26.99
CA GLU A 592 5.02 3.20 -25.64
C GLU A 592 5.94 4.30 -25.06
N SER A 593 6.32 5.27 -25.89
CA SER A 593 7.31 6.31 -25.55
C SER A 593 6.72 7.56 -24.91
N ASP A 594 5.42 7.58 -24.64
CA ASP A 594 4.72 8.74 -24.09
C ASP A 594 5.06 8.98 -22.61
N GLY A 595 5.67 8.00 -21.95
CA GLY A 595 6.08 8.05 -20.55
C GLY A 595 5.49 6.91 -19.73
N PHE A 596 5.84 6.89 -18.45
CA PHE A 596 5.36 5.91 -17.48
C PHE A 596 4.21 6.51 -16.67
N ARG A 597 3.00 5.96 -16.81
CA ARG A 597 1.88 6.32 -15.95
C ARG A 597 2.08 5.70 -14.58
N PHE A 598 1.81 6.46 -13.53
CA PHE A 598 1.93 6.00 -12.16
C PHE A 598 0.84 6.62 -11.30
N SER A 599 0.45 5.92 -10.24
CA SER A 599 -0.38 6.45 -9.18
C SER A 599 0.51 6.93 -8.03
N SER A 600 0.26 8.15 -7.55
CA SER A 600 0.92 8.68 -6.36
C SER A 600 0.16 8.24 -5.12
N PRO A 601 0.82 7.82 -4.04
CA PRO A 601 2.27 7.90 -3.78
C PRO A 601 3.02 6.60 -4.01
N ASP A 602 2.41 5.62 -4.66
CA ASP A 602 2.90 4.24 -4.78
C ASP A 602 4.23 4.12 -5.54
N MET A 603 4.64 5.16 -6.27
CA MET A 603 5.88 5.12 -7.03
C MET A 603 7.08 5.70 -6.27
N GLY A 604 7.95 4.80 -5.79
CA GLY A 604 9.30 5.14 -5.31
C GLY A 604 10.38 5.15 -6.40
N GLU A 605 10.19 4.41 -7.49
CA GLU A 605 11.17 4.23 -8.56
C GLU A 605 10.55 4.16 -9.98
N GLY A 606 11.13 4.89 -10.94
CA GLY A 606 10.70 4.95 -12.35
C GLY A 606 11.86 4.89 -13.35
N ASN A 607 12.30 3.69 -13.73
CA ASN A 607 13.44 3.54 -14.63
C ASN A 607 13.05 3.66 -16.11
N PHE A 608 13.93 4.26 -16.93
CA PHE A 608 13.76 4.34 -18.38
C PHE A 608 14.91 3.67 -19.14
N ILE A 609 14.53 3.07 -20.25
CA ILE A 609 15.41 2.53 -21.26
C ILE A 609 15.46 3.51 -22.42
N ALA A 610 16.66 3.99 -22.73
CA ALA A 610 16.91 4.93 -23.81
C ALA A 610 17.28 4.18 -25.09
N LEU A 611 16.62 4.55 -26.19
CA LEU A 611 16.87 4.04 -27.53
C LEU A 611 17.13 5.20 -28.49
N LEU A 612 18.20 5.10 -29.27
CA LEU A 612 18.42 6.02 -30.37
C LEU A 612 17.79 5.43 -31.65
N LEU A 613 16.83 6.13 -32.25
CA LEU A 613 16.21 5.66 -33.48
C LEU A 613 17.25 5.46 -34.59
N GLY A 614 17.21 4.26 -35.18
CA GLY A 614 18.13 3.80 -36.20
C GLY A 614 19.39 3.10 -35.70
N ASP A 615 19.71 3.10 -34.39
CA ASP A 615 20.83 2.33 -33.82
C ASP A 615 20.39 0.90 -33.46
N VAL A 616 20.08 0.11 -34.48
CA VAL A 616 19.45 -1.22 -34.36
C VAL A 616 20.35 -2.25 -33.69
N ASN A 617 21.67 -2.09 -33.79
CA ASN A 617 22.63 -2.99 -33.15
C ASN A 617 23.12 -2.47 -31.78
N GLY A 618 22.56 -1.35 -31.29
CA GLY A 618 22.89 -0.79 -29.98
C GLY A 618 24.35 -0.39 -29.84
N SER A 619 24.95 0.13 -30.91
CA SER A 619 26.37 0.51 -30.96
C SER A 619 26.67 1.87 -30.34
N TRP A 620 25.66 2.69 -30.00
CA TRP A 620 25.85 3.96 -29.33
C TRP A 620 26.69 3.81 -28.06
N ARG A 621 27.66 4.72 -27.90
CA ARG A 621 28.48 4.83 -26.70
C ARG A 621 28.65 6.32 -26.37
N PRO A 622 28.69 6.68 -25.08
CA PRO A 622 28.91 8.06 -24.66
C PRO A 622 30.31 8.56 -25.07
N ALA A 623 30.46 9.90 -25.14
CA ALA A 623 31.69 10.55 -25.55
C ALA A 623 32.89 10.23 -24.64
N THR A 624 32.60 10.04 -23.34
CA THR A 624 33.58 9.71 -22.31
C THR A 624 33.61 8.19 -22.13
N GLY A 625 34.80 7.59 -22.26
CA GLY A 625 34.96 6.12 -22.21
C GLY A 625 34.76 5.49 -20.82
N ASP A 626 34.47 6.28 -19.78
CA ASP A 626 34.38 5.88 -18.38
C ASP A 626 32.92 5.84 -17.85
N SER A 627 31.91 5.80 -18.71
CA SER A 627 30.52 5.74 -18.27
C SER A 627 30.20 4.41 -17.59
N LEU A 628 29.53 4.50 -16.43
CA LEU A 628 29.05 3.36 -15.67
C LEU A 628 28.05 2.55 -16.49
N ARG A 629 28.03 1.24 -16.25
CA ARG A 629 27.11 0.30 -16.91
C ARG A 629 26.46 -0.59 -15.87
N LEU A 630 25.22 -0.99 -16.14
CA LEU A 630 24.55 -2.04 -15.38
C LEU A 630 25.23 -3.38 -15.69
N THR A 631 25.28 -4.25 -14.69
CA THR A 631 25.83 -5.60 -14.78
C THR A 631 24.76 -6.59 -15.22
N LEU A 632 25.17 -7.79 -15.64
CA LEU A 632 24.23 -8.87 -15.94
C LEU A 632 23.35 -9.23 -14.73
N ASP A 633 23.93 -9.18 -13.52
CA ASP A 633 23.21 -9.47 -12.26
C ASP A 633 21.95 -8.59 -12.11
N TYR A 634 22.02 -7.31 -12.49
CA TYR A 634 20.86 -6.43 -12.45
C TYR A 634 19.69 -6.94 -13.28
N PHE A 635 19.95 -7.47 -14.49
CA PHE A 635 18.89 -7.99 -15.37
C PHE A 635 18.39 -9.36 -14.92
N LEU A 636 19.22 -10.16 -14.27
CA LEU A 636 18.80 -11.41 -13.64
C LEU A 636 17.84 -11.13 -12.47
N ASP A 637 18.09 -10.07 -11.70
CA ASP A 637 17.18 -9.64 -10.64
C ASP A 637 15.81 -9.21 -11.21
N LEU A 638 15.76 -8.60 -12.41
CA LEU A 638 14.50 -8.27 -13.09
C LEU A 638 13.76 -9.52 -13.60
N GLU A 639 14.50 -10.52 -14.08
CA GLU A 639 13.93 -11.82 -14.48
C GLU A 639 13.35 -12.56 -13.27
N ASP A 640 14.08 -12.58 -12.15
CA ASP A 640 13.63 -13.18 -10.89
C ASP A 640 12.40 -12.43 -10.31
N ALA A 641 12.28 -11.13 -10.57
CA ALA A 641 11.09 -10.33 -10.26
C ALA A 641 9.90 -10.59 -11.20
N GLY A 642 10.09 -11.40 -12.26
CA GLY A 642 9.03 -11.78 -13.20
C GLY A 642 8.66 -10.70 -14.22
N LEU A 643 9.53 -9.71 -14.49
CA LEU A 643 9.26 -8.64 -15.47
C LEU A 643 9.50 -9.05 -16.93
N GLY A 644 10.16 -10.20 -17.15
CA GLY A 644 10.51 -10.71 -18.47
C GLY A 644 11.87 -11.41 -18.48
N PRO A 645 12.21 -12.14 -19.54
CA PRO A 645 13.50 -12.79 -19.66
C PRO A 645 14.60 -11.74 -19.88
N VAL A 646 15.83 -12.01 -19.40
CA VAL A 646 17.03 -11.16 -19.58
C VAL A 646 17.22 -10.73 -21.04
N GLU A 647 16.77 -11.60 -21.94
CA GLU A 647 16.67 -11.45 -23.38
C GLU A 647 16.02 -10.13 -23.84
N GLN A 648 15.03 -9.64 -23.09
CA GLN A 648 14.28 -8.42 -23.37
C GLN A 648 15.19 -7.20 -23.41
N TRP A 649 16.03 -7.04 -22.39
CA TRP A 649 16.89 -5.87 -22.19
C TRP A 649 18.21 -5.92 -22.98
N GLY A 650 18.35 -6.85 -23.95
CA GLY A 650 19.56 -6.92 -24.78
C GLY A 650 20.83 -7.29 -24.01
N ALA A 651 20.71 -7.81 -22.79
CA ALA A 651 21.81 -7.97 -21.85
C ALA A 651 22.87 -9.02 -22.24
N TYR A 652 22.67 -9.80 -23.31
CA TYR A 652 23.68 -10.74 -23.82
C TYR A 652 24.97 -10.09 -24.34
N TRP A 653 24.97 -8.77 -24.55
CA TRP A 653 26.15 -8.01 -24.97
C TRP A 653 26.96 -7.48 -23.79
N ILE A 654 26.49 -7.72 -22.57
CA ILE A 654 27.09 -7.31 -21.30
C ILE A 654 27.87 -8.52 -20.77
N ALA A 655 29.14 -8.62 -21.16
CA ALA A 655 30.08 -9.64 -20.70
C ALA A 655 31.25 -9.03 -19.94
#